data_AF-A0AAD4I245-F1
#
_entry.id   AF-A0AAD4I245-F1
#
_cell.length_a   1.000
_cell.length_b   1.000
_cell.length_c   1.000
_cell.angle_alpha   90.00
_cell.angle_beta   90.00
_cell.angle_gamma   90.00
#
_symmetry.space_group_name_H-M   'P 1'
#
loop_
_entity.id
_entity.type
_entity.pdbx_description
1 polymer ?
#
loop_
_entity_poly.entity_id
_entity_poly.type
_entity_poly.pdbx_seq_one_letter_code
_entity_poly.pdbx_strand_id
1 'polypeptide(L)'
;MTSPSVIYINPAAKAWRYSPAKRALDGGTVESPVRAFHRLLPNYAETPLHSLPSVAEKLGLGHVFVKDESQRFDLPSFKILGASWAVYRAVAERLGLDALSLLAEDGPPLNLTSFGLLAREQGLRLRLVTCTEGNWGRAVARMGSYFGVPVTVYVPAHMHETTRERIRGEGAEVNVVDGDYDAAVAAAQGAAEAEGSLLVMDISWEGYETVPQHFKSAAREESSGPAATVLAVEPDTAACLKTSLEHGEMTKVPTADSIMCGMNCGTLSTSAWPLLSLGVDGAITIRDSDAHRAVKELEELGVKAEPGHEDAITSLNAETSEHQHHKGHDSAAQPFLHNPPASSGHAGGEKHGSRDKEQGVMGADAPPAQPPYSLFNAGEKRCIVLVASVASFISPVSASIYFPALNSLSREYQVSSTLINLSITMYMVFQGLAPSFTGSLSDSIGRRPVYLLCFVIYMAANIGLALQNQFAALMVLRCLQSSGSSGTIALGNAVVSDVASPAERGAYIGYVSLGGVVGVALGATIGGILSDYLGWRSIFWFLVICVGVVTMLVLLVLPETARAVVGNGSTRPAGWNVSLWDLLPSTKRRRESALAVGNGPGEVAGKTRFVNPFMTLRICADKEAGIVLLANGIVFAGYTAVVSAIPSQFHELYGFNDLHIGLCFIPVGVSAALSAIAVGHVADWNFARHARRLGISVSEAKQMSRDLGSFPIEMVRCQVALPMCALVAVSFIVYGWLLWAQTSVAGVLVMLFFVGLGVNGFFTMLSVLMVDVYPQAPATATAANNLVRCWIGAGASAAIVPMTNAMSSGWAYTLLALLNLSMAPLLWVIMRWGPKWRAERIAAEKARDSGRQSDSA
;
A
#
# COMPACT_ATOMS: atom_id res chain seq x y z
N MET A 1 -27.03 -4.36 10.11
CA MET A 1 -26.47 -5.14 11.24
C MET A 1 -25.02 -4.72 11.40
N THR A 2 -24.76 -3.96 12.44
CA THR A 2 -23.49 -3.28 12.76
C THR A 2 -22.54 -4.26 13.43
N SER A 3 -21.35 -4.52 12.86
CA SER A 3 -20.28 -5.15 13.64
C SER A 3 -19.84 -4.18 14.73
N PRO A 4 -19.83 -4.59 16.02
CA PRO A 4 -19.31 -3.76 17.09
C PRO A 4 -17.81 -3.51 16.88
N SER A 5 -17.32 -2.31 17.22
CA SER A 5 -15.89 -2.02 17.28
C SER A 5 -15.24 -2.96 18.29
N VAL A 6 -14.52 -3.97 17.82
CA VAL A 6 -13.90 -4.98 18.69
C VAL A 6 -12.65 -4.36 19.33
N ILE A 7 -12.64 -4.28 20.66
CA ILE A 7 -11.46 -3.92 21.44
C ILE A 7 -10.42 -5.04 21.26
N TYR A 8 -9.22 -4.68 20.85
CA TYR A 8 -8.08 -5.59 20.91
C TYR A 8 -7.45 -5.50 22.29
N ILE A 9 -7.23 -6.65 22.94
CA ILE A 9 -6.50 -6.74 24.21
C ILE A 9 -5.08 -7.18 23.91
N ASN A 10 -4.09 -6.40 24.37
CA ASN A 10 -2.68 -6.65 24.12
C ASN A 10 -2.09 -7.60 25.17
N PRO A 11 -1.78 -8.86 24.82
CA PRO A 11 -1.22 -9.82 25.77
C PRO A 11 0.23 -9.50 26.16
N ALA A 12 0.93 -8.66 25.39
CA ALA A 12 2.31 -8.24 25.67
C ALA A 12 2.39 -7.01 26.59
N ALA A 13 1.25 -6.40 26.94
CA ALA A 13 1.21 -5.23 27.79
C ALA A 13 1.76 -5.56 29.18
N LYS A 14 2.62 -4.67 29.68
CA LYS A 14 3.06 -4.68 31.07
C LYS A 14 2.24 -3.63 31.79
N ALA A 15 1.62 -4.04 32.90
CA ALA A 15 0.84 -3.16 33.75
C ALA A 15 1.59 -1.85 34.03
N TRP A 16 0.98 -0.72 33.70
CA TRP A 16 1.47 0.57 34.15
C TRP A 16 1.27 0.67 35.65
N ARG A 17 2.35 0.68 36.40
CA ARG A 17 2.28 0.90 37.84
C ARG A 17 2.69 2.33 38.11
N TYR A 18 1.76 3.10 38.65
CA TYR A 18 2.09 4.43 39.18
C TYR A 18 2.94 4.24 40.44
N SER A 19 4.16 4.78 40.46
CA SER A 19 4.96 4.83 41.69
C SER A 19 4.60 6.08 42.49
N PRO A 20 4.11 5.95 43.72
CA PRO A 20 4.11 7.07 44.65
C PRO A 20 5.51 7.38 45.19
N ALA A 21 6.57 6.68 44.73
CA ALA A 21 7.92 6.72 45.30
C ALA A 21 8.67 8.03 45.04
N LYS A 22 8.14 9.11 45.60
CA LYS A 22 8.86 10.07 46.45
C LYS A 22 7.92 10.91 47.33
N ARG A 23 6.79 10.33 47.78
CA ARG A 23 5.87 11.03 48.70
C ARG A 23 5.74 10.49 50.12
N ALA A 24 6.29 9.34 50.48
CA ALA A 24 5.94 8.78 51.81
C ALA A 24 6.94 7.86 52.53
N LEU A 25 8.18 7.65 52.07
CA LEU A 25 9.08 6.70 52.76
C LEU A 25 10.30 7.27 53.49
N ASP A 26 10.62 8.57 53.37
CA ASP A 26 11.72 9.19 54.14
C ASP A 26 11.39 10.58 54.71
N GLY A 27 10.11 10.90 54.96
CA GLY A 27 9.74 12.17 55.64
C GLY A 27 10.06 13.47 54.88
N GLY A 28 10.49 13.40 53.61
CA GLY A 28 10.72 14.56 52.75
C GLY A 28 10.03 14.40 51.39
N THR A 29 9.17 15.35 51.03
CA THR A 29 8.52 15.43 49.72
C THR A 29 9.50 15.95 48.68
N VAL A 30 10.30 15.08 48.05
CA VAL A 30 11.12 15.53 46.93
C VAL A 30 10.23 15.70 45.70
N GLU A 31 9.92 16.95 45.37
CA GLU A 31 9.17 17.32 44.17
C GLU A 31 9.91 16.85 42.89
N SER A 32 9.17 16.35 41.89
CA SER A 32 9.77 15.99 40.60
C SER A 32 10.33 17.26 39.93
N PRO A 33 11.58 17.24 39.41
CA PRO A 33 12.18 18.39 38.73
C PRO A 33 11.31 18.95 37.59
N VAL A 34 10.59 18.07 36.90
CA VAL A 34 9.66 18.46 35.83
C VAL A 34 8.50 19.28 36.39
N ARG A 35 7.93 18.89 37.54
CA ARG A 35 6.82 19.62 38.16
C ARG A 35 7.30 20.95 38.76
N ALA A 36 8.46 20.94 39.41
CA ALA A 36 9.11 22.14 39.94
C ALA A 36 9.32 23.17 38.82
N PHE A 37 9.86 22.75 37.68
CA PHE A 37 10.01 23.61 36.51
C PHE A 37 8.69 24.21 36.01
N HIS A 38 7.66 23.38 35.79
CA HIS A 38 6.40 23.88 35.22
C HIS A 38 5.71 24.90 36.14
N ARG A 39 5.85 24.77 37.46
CA ARG A 39 5.34 25.76 38.43
C ARG A 39 6.00 27.14 38.32
N LEU A 40 7.19 27.23 37.74
CA LEU A 40 7.88 28.50 37.50
C LEU A 40 7.31 29.25 36.28
N LEU A 41 6.64 28.53 35.37
CA LEU A 41 6.12 29.12 34.14
C LEU A 41 4.88 30.00 34.44
N PRO A 42 4.76 31.18 33.81
CA PRO A 42 3.58 32.02 33.95
C PRO A 42 2.30 31.27 33.57
N ASN A 43 1.23 31.49 34.35
CA ASN A 43 -0.10 30.90 34.14
C ASN A 43 -0.10 29.35 34.16
N TYR A 44 0.88 28.72 34.81
CA TYR A 44 0.79 27.30 35.14
C TYR A 44 -0.30 27.07 36.19
N ALA A 45 -1.22 26.16 35.86
CA ALA A 45 -2.17 25.60 36.80
C ALA A 45 -2.25 24.08 36.59
N GLU A 46 -2.61 23.35 37.64
CA GLU A 46 -2.94 21.93 37.48
C GLU A 46 -4.14 21.80 36.53
N THR A 47 -4.08 20.82 35.64
CA THR A 47 -5.09 20.68 34.60
C THR A 47 -6.41 20.22 35.20
N PRO A 48 -7.52 20.92 34.93
CA PRO A 48 -8.82 20.51 35.43
C PRO A 48 -9.20 19.10 34.97
N LEU A 49 -9.79 18.34 35.88
CA LEU A 49 -10.45 17.07 35.59
C LEU A 49 -11.95 17.27 35.77
N HIS A 50 -12.72 17.17 34.68
CA HIS A 50 -14.18 17.24 34.73
C HIS A 50 -14.75 15.85 34.99
N SER A 51 -15.56 15.73 36.04
CA SER A 51 -16.27 14.49 36.36
C SER A 51 -17.48 14.31 35.44
N LEU A 52 -17.64 13.11 34.87
CA LEU A 52 -18.75 12.73 33.99
C LEU A 52 -19.63 11.66 34.66
N PRO A 53 -20.45 12.00 35.66
CA PRO A 53 -21.22 11.02 36.44
C PRO A 53 -22.24 10.24 35.59
N SER A 54 -22.87 10.88 34.60
CA SER A 54 -23.82 10.23 33.70
C SER A 54 -23.15 9.19 32.79
N VAL A 55 -21.88 9.39 32.44
CA VAL A 55 -21.08 8.41 31.67
C VAL A 55 -20.61 7.29 32.58
N ALA A 56 -20.17 7.60 33.80
CA ALA A 56 -19.78 6.62 34.80
C ALA A 56 -20.92 5.64 35.11
N GLU A 57 -22.14 6.15 35.33
CA GLU A 57 -23.34 5.33 35.55
C GLU A 57 -23.66 4.44 34.35
N LYS A 58 -23.64 4.98 33.13
CA LYS A 58 -23.87 4.21 31.89
C LYS A 58 -22.87 3.07 31.70
N LEU A 59 -21.62 3.26 32.14
CA LEU A 59 -20.54 2.27 32.02
C LEU A 59 -20.42 1.35 33.25
N GLY A 60 -21.19 1.59 34.32
CA GLY A 60 -21.09 0.85 35.58
C GLY A 60 -19.76 1.09 36.33
N LEU A 61 -19.16 2.27 36.15
CA LEU A 61 -17.89 2.66 36.74
C LEU A 61 -18.13 3.60 37.94
N GLY A 62 -17.24 3.58 38.93
CA GLY A 62 -17.34 4.46 40.10
C GLY A 62 -17.19 5.93 39.73
N HIS A 63 -16.22 6.25 38.88
CA HIS A 63 -15.98 7.60 38.38
C HIS A 63 -15.45 7.56 36.94
N VAL A 64 -15.76 8.61 36.18
CA VAL A 64 -15.18 8.90 34.87
C VAL A 64 -14.75 10.36 34.88
N PHE A 65 -13.50 10.62 34.52
CA PHE A 65 -12.95 11.97 34.42
C PHE A 65 -12.45 12.25 33.01
N VAL A 66 -12.62 13.49 32.55
CA VAL A 66 -12.00 14.02 31.33
C VAL A 66 -11.02 15.11 31.71
N LYS A 67 -9.81 15.03 31.14
CA LYS A 67 -8.75 16.01 31.34
C LYS A 67 -8.90 17.17 30.37
N ASP A 68 -9.15 18.37 30.89
CA ASP A 68 -9.38 19.58 30.08
C ASP A 68 -8.08 20.33 29.83
N GLU A 69 -7.50 20.10 28.66
CA GLU A 69 -6.23 20.74 28.26
C GLU A 69 -6.42 22.15 27.69
N SER A 70 -7.65 22.56 27.40
CA SER A 70 -7.96 23.81 26.67
C SER A 70 -7.55 25.08 27.42
N GLN A 71 -7.49 25.02 28.75
CA GLN A 71 -7.17 26.15 29.63
C GLN A 71 -5.69 26.20 30.03
N ARG A 72 -4.87 25.26 29.55
CA ARG A 72 -3.49 25.14 30.05
C ARG A 72 -2.62 26.28 29.50
N PHE A 73 -1.98 27.05 30.39
CA PHE A 73 -1.17 28.23 30.05
C PHE A 73 -1.91 29.33 29.27
N ASP A 74 -3.24 29.37 29.35
CA ASP A 74 -4.10 30.20 28.48
C ASP A 74 -3.79 29.98 26.99
N LEU A 75 -3.31 28.78 26.65
CA LEU A 75 -2.82 28.41 25.35
C LEU A 75 -3.49 27.09 24.95
N PRO A 76 -4.44 27.10 23.99
CA PRO A 76 -4.93 25.85 23.40
C PRO A 76 -3.81 25.29 22.52
N SER A 77 -2.88 24.59 23.17
CA SER A 77 -1.78 23.81 22.59
C SER A 77 -1.43 22.71 23.58
N PHE A 78 -1.93 21.51 23.31
CA PHE A 78 -1.70 20.34 24.16
C PHE A 78 -0.21 19.97 24.30
N LYS A 79 0.65 20.40 23.35
CA LYS A 79 2.09 20.09 23.32
C LYS A 79 2.94 20.96 24.25
N ILE A 80 2.38 21.99 24.88
CA ILE A 80 3.14 23.00 25.65
C ILE A 80 3.94 22.44 26.83
N LEU A 81 3.47 21.41 27.54
CA LEU A 81 4.24 20.80 28.64
C LEU A 81 5.52 20.12 28.13
N GLY A 82 5.41 19.32 27.06
CA GLY A 82 6.56 18.67 26.46
C GLY A 82 7.52 19.68 25.81
N ALA A 83 6.97 20.63 25.06
CA ALA A 83 7.74 21.68 24.39
C ALA A 83 8.50 22.56 25.39
N SER A 84 7.85 23.00 26.48
CA SER A 84 8.47 23.85 27.49
C SER A 84 9.64 23.19 28.18
N TRP A 85 9.49 21.92 28.57
CA TRP A 85 10.59 21.15 29.17
C TRP A 85 11.75 20.90 28.20
N ALA A 86 11.44 20.59 26.93
CA ALA A 86 12.46 20.36 25.91
C ALA A 86 13.24 21.63 25.57
N VAL A 87 12.55 22.75 25.37
CA VAL A 87 13.15 24.06 25.10
C VAL A 87 13.99 24.50 26.30
N TYR A 88 13.49 24.34 27.53
CA TYR A 88 14.24 24.66 28.75
C TYR A 88 15.57 23.91 28.82
N ARG A 89 15.54 22.58 28.65
CA ARG A 89 16.76 21.76 28.66
C ARG A 89 17.73 22.14 27.55
N ALA A 90 17.23 22.33 26.33
CA ALA A 90 18.06 22.67 25.18
C ALA A 90 18.71 24.07 25.32
N VAL A 91 17.98 25.05 25.87
CA VAL A 91 18.50 26.39 26.14
C VAL A 91 19.52 26.37 27.27
N ALA A 92 19.24 25.66 28.38
CA ALA A 92 20.17 25.53 29.49
C ALA A 92 21.49 24.88 29.05
N GLU A 93 21.42 23.80 28.26
CA GLU A 93 22.60 23.13 27.69
C GLU A 93 23.38 24.05 26.76
N ARG A 94 22.70 24.82 25.91
CA ARG A 94 23.34 25.80 25.01
C ARG A 94 24.06 26.93 25.75
N LEU A 95 23.63 27.25 26.97
CA LEU A 95 24.24 28.23 27.87
C LEU A 95 25.29 27.62 28.82
N GLY A 96 25.56 26.32 28.71
CA GLY A 96 26.49 25.60 29.58
C GLY A 96 26.01 25.44 31.02
N LEU A 97 24.69 25.48 31.25
CA LEU A 97 24.06 25.34 32.55
C LEU A 97 23.52 23.92 32.75
N ASP A 98 23.62 23.41 33.97
CA ASP A 98 22.93 22.17 34.33
C ASP A 98 21.47 22.46 34.71
N ALA A 99 20.55 22.05 33.83
CA ALA A 99 19.11 22.28 33.96
C ALA A 99 18.50 21.70 35.25
N LEU A 100 19.06 20.62 35.81
CA LEU A 100 18.52 20.03 37.04
C LEU A 100 19.04 20.77 38.28
N SER A 101 20.30 21.18 38.29
CA SER A 101 20.87 21.98 39.38
C SER A 101 20.20 23.35 39.54
N LEU A 102 19.71 23.94 38.44
CA LEU A 102 18.93 25.19 38.45
C LEU A 102 17.58 25.07 39.17
N LEU A 103 17.09 23.86 39.37
CA LEU A 103 15.79 23.56 40.00
C LEU A 103 15.94 23.00 41.43
N ALA A 104 17.18 22.90 41.94
CA ALA A 104 17.44 22.46 43.30
C ALA A 104 16.98 23.52 44.34
N GLU A 105 16.62 23.09 45.55
CA GLU A 105 16.14 23.99 46.62
C GLU A 105 17.15 25.11 46.97
N ASP A 106 18.45 24.86 46.80
CA ASP A 106 19.55 25.82 47.02
C ASP A 106 20.02 26.53 45.73
N GLY A 107 19.30 26.38 44.62
CA GLY A 107 19.64 26.97 43.33
C GLY A 107 19.45 28.50 43.28
N PRO A 108 20.17 29.24 42.41
CA PRO A 108 19.93 30.67 42.23
C PRO A 108 18.50 30.92 41.72
N PRO A 109 17.83 32.02 42.14
CA PRO A 109 16.46 32.31 41.73
C PRO A 109 16.36 32.40 40.20
N LEU A 110 15.64 31.44 39.60
CA LEU A 110 15.52 31.33 38.16
C LEU A 110 14.53 32.38 37.63
N ASN A 111 15.02 33.52 37.17
CA ASN A 111 14.21 34.43 36.37
C ASN A 111 14.21 33.93 34.93
N LEU A 112 13.11 33.34 34.46
CA LEU A 112 13.01 32.75 33.12
C LEU A 112 13.39 33.75 32.00
N THR A 113 13.07 35.05 32.17
CA THR A 113 13.44 36.10 31.20
C THR A 113 14.94 36.41 31.15
N SER A 114 15.74 35.89 32.09
CA SER A 114 17.19 36.11 32.14
C SER A 114 17.98 35.25 31.15
N PHE A 115 17.41 34.18 30.58
CA PHE A 115 18.13 33.33 29.62
C PHE A 115 18.57 34.09 28.37
N GLY A 116 17.69 34.91 27.78
CA GLY A 116 18.04 35.78 26.66
C GLY A 116 19.07 36.86 27.01
N LEU A 117 19.07 37.35 28.25
CA LEU A 117 20.04 38.32 28.76
C LEU A 117 21.41 37.67 28.99
N LEU A 118 21.44 36.50 29.64
CA LEU A 118 22.66 35.72 29.90
C LEU A 118 23.34 35.31 28.59
N ALA A 119 22.56 34.90 27.58
CA ALA A 119 23.08 34.64 26.24
C ALA A 119 23.82 35.86 25.67
N ARG A 120 23.25 37.05 25.81
CA ARG A 120 23.86 38.30 25.33
C ARG A 120 25.13 38.67 26.13
N GLU A 121 25.11 38.50 27.45
CA GLU A 121 26.28 38.75 28.31
C GLU A 121 27.44 37.79 28.00
N GLN A 122 27.14 36.53 27.68
CA GLN A 122 28.13 35.54 27.23
C GLN A 122 28.56 35.73 25.75
N GLY A 123 28.01 36.72 25.04
CA GLY A 123 28.27 36.95 23.62
C GLY A 123 27.71 35.88 22.68
N LEU A 124 26.76 35.05 23.16
CA LEU A 124 26.11 34.01 22.39
C LEU A 124 24.89 34.57 21.64
N ARG A 125 24.84 34.36 20.32
CA ARG A 125 23.67 34.66 19.50
C ARG A 125 22.65 33.52 19.63
N LEU A 126 21.86 33.52 20.69
CA LEU A 126 20.82 32.51 20.94
C LEU A 126 19.50 32.89 20.24
N ARG A 127 19.06 32.05 19.30
CA ARG A 127 17.75 32.11 18.63
C ARG A 127 17.19 30.69 18.52
N LEU A 128 15.89 30.52 18.72
CA LEU A 128 15.21 29.24 18.53
C LEU A 128 14.67 29.15 17.10
N VAL A 129 14.87 28.02 16.45
CA VAL A 129 14.31 27.71 15.14
C VAL A 129 13.50 26.42 15.23
N THR A 130 12.30 26.42 14.66
CA THR A 130 11.45 25.22 14.58
C THR A 130 10.63 25.23 13.29
N CYS A 131 10.08 24.08 12.91
CA CYS A 131 9.05 23.93 11.89
C CYS A 131 7.76 23.40 12.55
N THR A 132 6.59 23.76 12.02
CA THR A 132 5.31 23.22 12.52
C THR A 132 4.18 23.30 11.48
N GLU A 133 3.15 22.45 11.64
CA GLU A 133 1.83 22.61 11.02
C GLU A 133 0.72 23.05 12.00
N GLY A 134 1.07 23.32 13.27
CA GLY A 134 0.07 23.64 14.29
C GLY A 134 0.65 23.97 15.66
N ASN A 135 0.31 23.15 16.66
CA ASN A 135 0.49 23.47 18.08
C ASN A 135 1.94 23.52 18.59
N TRP A 136 2.88 22.82 17.95
CA TRP A 136 4.28 22.79 18.39
C TRP A 136 4.96 24.16 18.24
N GLY A 137 4.88 24.79 17.06
CA GLY A 137 5.53 26.08 16.84
C GLY A 137 4.93 27.19 17.70
N ARG A 138 3.62 27.12 17.99
CA ARG A 138 2.98 28.04 18.92
C ARG A 138 3.49 27.86 20.36
N ALA A 139 3.69 26.63 20.81
CA ALA A 139 4.27 26.34 22.11
C ALA A 139 5.72 26.81 22.23
N VAL A 140 6.54 26.56 21.20
CA VAL A 140 7.94 27.04 21.16
C VAL A 140 8.00 28.57 21.14
N ALA A 141 7.11 29.23 20.39
CA ALA A 141 7.00 30.69 20.36
C ALA A 141 6.68 31.28 21.74
N ARG A 142 5.70 30.71 22.46
CA ARG A 142 5.36 31.09 23.84
C ARG A 142 6.56 30.94 24.78
N MET A 143 7.33 29.86 24.63
CA MET A 143 8.54 29.62 25.43
C MET A 143 9.66 30.61 25.13
N GLY A 144 9.86 30.97 23.87
CA GLY A 144 10.81 32.03 23.50
C GLY A 144 10.45 33.38 24.14
N SER A 145 9.15 33.71 24.18
CA SER A 145 8.64 34.88 24.89
C SER A 145 8.96 34.84 26.39
N TYR A 146 8.72 33.71 27.06
CA TYR A 146 9.09 33.53 28.48
C TYR A 146 10.60 33.63 28.73
N PHE A 147 11.42 33.19 27.80
CA PHE A 147 12.88 33.17 27.94
C PHE A 147 13.57 34.45 27.44
N GLY A 148 12.84 35.36 26.80
CA GLY A 148 13.41 36.52 26.12
C GLY A 148 14.31 36.14 24.94
N VAL A 149 14.07 34.98 24.32
CA VAL A 149 14.85 34.43 23.20
C VAL A 149 14.03 34.55 21.91
N PRO A 150 14.55 35.17 20.84
CA PRO A 150 13.86 35.25 19.55
C PRO A 150 13.57 33.87 18.97
N VAL A 151 12.40 33.71 18.35
CA VAL A 151 11.96 32.46 17.73
C VAL A 151 11.62 32.68 16.26
N THR A 152 12.11 31.82 15.40
CA THR A 152 11.68 31.71 14.00
C THR A 152 10.98 30.38 13.78
N VAL A 153 9.76 30.43 13.27
CA VAL A 153 8.92 29.27 12.98
C VAL A 153 8.73 29.16 11.48
N TYR A 154 9.22 28.07 10.89
CA TYR A 154 8.98 27.72 9.50
C TYR A 154 7.66 26.98 9.38
N VAL A 155 6.82 27.41 8.43
CA VAL A 155 5.50 26.83 8.19
C VAL A 155 5.30 26.63 6.69
N PRO A 156 4.61 25.57 6.25
CA PRO A 156 4.37 25.36 4.83
C PRO A 156 3.30 26.32 4.27
N ALA A 157 3.33 26.52 2.95
CA ALA A 157 2.48 27.47 2.24
C ALA A 157 0.97 27.16 2.35
N HIS A 158 0.58 25.92 2.61
CA HIS A 158 -0.82 25.51 2.79
C HIS A 158 -1.37 25.75 4.22
N MET A 159 -0.52 26.08 5.19
CA MET A 159 -1.00 26.38 6.55
C MET A 159 -1.96 27.59 6.53
N HIS A 160 -3.13 27.45 7.16
CA HIS A 160 -4.12 28.53 7.20
C HIS A 160 -3.59 29.78 7.93
N GLU A 161 -3.91 30.96 7.41
CA GLU A 161 -3.37 32.22 7.91
C GLU A 161 -3.74 32.49 9.38
N THR A 162 -4.92 32.05 9.82
CA THR A 162 -5.33 32.17 11.23
C THR A 162 -4.38 31.43 12.19
N THR A 163 -3.84 30.27 11.78
CA THR A 163 -2.88 29.50 12.58
C THR A 163 -1.53 30.21 12.59
N ARG A 164 -1.12 30.79 11.47
CA ARG A 164 0.11 31.59 11.38
C ARG A 164 0.04 32.83 12.27
N GLU A 165 -1.09 33.53 12.26
CA GLU A 165 -1.33 34.68 13.13
C GLU A 165 -1.36 34.30 14.62
N ARG A 166 -1.88 33.11 14.97
CA ARG A 166 -1.78 32.61 16.35
C ARG A 166 -0.32 32.40 16.78
N ILE A 167 0.57 31.96 15.88
CA ILE A 167 2.01 31.81 16.17
C ILE A 167 2.69 33.18 16.23
N ARG A 168 2.41 34.10 15.28
CA ARG A 168 2.94 35.47 15.31
C ARG A 168 2.50 36.24 16.55
N GLY A 169 1.27 36.02 17.00
CA GLY A 169 0.70 36.61 18.22
C GLY A 169 1.46 36.23 19.49
N GLU A 170 2.24 35.15 19.48
CA GLU A 170 3.15 34.78 20.58
C GLU A 170 4.51 35.50 20.52
N GLY A 171 4.75 36.32 19.49
CA GLY A 171 6.00 37.07 19.29
C GLY A 171 7.05 36.38 18.43
N ALA A 172 6.71 35.30 17.72
CA ALA A 172 7.61 34.62 16.80
C ALA A 172 7.60 35.20 15.38
N GLU A 173 8.75 35.14 14.72
CA GLU A 173 8.89 35.37 13.29
C GLU A 173 8.41 34.13 12.53
N VAL A 174 7.41 34.27 11.64
CA VAL A 174 6.85 33.14 10.88
C VAL A 174 7.29 33.23 9.43
N ASN A 175 8.11 32.26 9.01
CA ASN A 175 8.61 32.15 7.64
C ASN A 175 7.82 31.09 6.87
N VAL A 176 7.09 31.54 5.84
CA VAL A 176 6.30 30.67 4.98
C VAL A 176 7.20 30.08 3.90
N VAL A 177 7.24 28.76 3.81
CA VAL A 177 8.02 28.03 2.81
C VAL A 177 7.11 27.60 1.67
N ASP A 178 7.51 27.93 0.44
CA ASP A 178 6.83 27.50 -0.78
C ASP A 178 7.12 26.02 -1.06
N GLY A 179 6.38 25.15 -0.37
CA GLY A 179 6.57 23.71 -0.36
C GLY A 179 5.70 23.02 0.69
N ASP A 180 5.87 21.71 0.79
CA ASP A 180 5.21 20.88 1.80
C ASP A 180 5.93 20.95 3.16
N TYR A 181 5.45 20.17 4.14
CA TYR A 181 6.04 20.14 5.48
C TYR A 181 7.52 19.75 5.48
N ASP A 182 7.92 18.82 4.62
CA ASP A 182 9.31 18.37 4.53
C ASP A 182 10.22 19.51 4.01
N ALA A 183 9.74 20.31 3.06
CA ALA A 183 10.42 21.53 2.63
C ALA A 183 10.57 22.54 3.78
N ALA A 184 9.54 22.69 4.63
CA ALA A 184 9.60 23.57 5.80
C ALA A 184 10.57 23.06 6.89
N VAL A 185 10.67 21.74 7.07
CA VAL A 185 11.69 21.11 7.95
C VAL A 185 13.09 21.37 7.44
N ALA A 186 13.34 21.15 6.14
CA ALA A 186 14.64 21.41 5.52
C ALA A 186 15.04 22.90 5.62
N ALA A 187 14.08 23.81 5.44
CA ALA A 187 14.32 25.25 5.60
C ALA A 187 14.68 25.62 7.05
N ALA A 188 13.99 25.04 8.05
CA ALA A 188 14.30 25.24 9.46
C ALA A 188 15.70 24.71 9.83
N GLN A 189 16.07 23.53 9.32
CA GLN A 189 17.42 22.96 9.51
C GLN A 189 18.49 23.86 8.89
N GLY A 190 18.32 24.24 7.62
CA GLY A 190 19.27 25.10 6.91
C GLY A 190 19.45 26.46 7.58
N ALA A 191 18.37 27.06 8.10
CA ALA A 191 18.44 28.31 8.84
C ALA A 191 19.13 28.15 10.20
N ALA A 192 18.89 27.04 10.91
CA ALA A 192 19.56 26.75 12.16
C ALA A 192 21.08 26.60 11.97
N GLU A 193 21.50 25.88 10.93
CA GLU A 193 22.91 25.70 10.60
C GLU A 193 23.58 27.00 10.13
N ALA A 194 22.94 27.74 9.22
CA ALA A 194 23.51 28.96 8.65
C ALA A 194 23.67 30.09 9.67
N GLU A 195 22.75 30.20 10.63
CA GLU A 195 22.76 31.28 11.63
C GLU A 195 23.34 30.85 12.99
N GLY A 196 23.67 29.56 13.16
CA GLY A 196 24.10 28.99 14.44
C GLY A 196 22.99 28.95 15.51
N SER A 197 21.72 28.99 15.05
CA SER A 197 20.52 29.01 15.90
C SER A 197 20.22 27.61 16.46
N LEU A 198 19.51 27.55 17.59
CA LEU A 198 19.14 26.31 18.26
C LEU A 198 17.86 25.73 17.64
N LEU A 199 18.01 24.63 16.90
CA LEU A 199 16.88 23.88 16.33
C LEU A 199 16.13 23.12 17.42
N VAL A 200 14.81 23.28 17.52
CA VAL A 200 13.94 22.59 18.50
C VAL A 200 12.74 21.95 17.79
N MET A 201 12.76 20.64 17.58
CA MET A 201 11.72 19.88 16.87
C MET A 201 11.14 18.75 17.72
N ASP A 202 9.86 18.41 17.51
CA ASP A 202 9.18 17.26 18.13
C ASP A 202 9.37 15.94 17.35
N ILE A 203 9.97 16.03 16.17
CA ILE A 203 10.39 14.89 15.34
C ILE A 203 11.89 14.62 15.51
N SER A 204 12.29 13.36 15.31
CA SER A 204 13.68 12.90 15.41
C SER A 204 14.15 12.30 14.09
N TRP A 205 15.41 12.56 13.73
CA TRP A 205 16.12 11.92 12.63
C TRP A 205 17.55 11.60 13.08
N GLU A 206 18.32 10.89 12.26
CA GLU A 206 19.69 10.49 12.58
C GLU A 206 20.58 11.73 12.81
N GLY A 207 21.14 11.84 14.01
CA GLY A 207 21.94 13.00 14.43
C GLY A 207 21.14 14.13 15.11
N TYR A 208 19.82 13.98 15.26
CA TYR A 208 18.96 14.89 16.02
C TYR A 208 17.98 14.12 16.92
N GLU A 209 18.50 13.52 17.99
CA GLU A 209 17.72 12.73 18.94
C GLU A 209 17.64 13.36 20.34
N THR A 210 18.60 14.21 20.71
CA THR A 210 18.74 14.75 22.08
C THR A 210 17.51 15.55 22.51
N VAL A 211 17.08 16.53 21.72
CA VAL A 211 15.91 17.37 22.03
C VAL A 211 14.61 16.55 22.04
N PRO A 212 14.32 15.70 21.04
CA PRO A 212 13.16 14.79 21.09
C PRO A 212 13.14 13.83 22.29
N GLN A 213 14.30 13.42 22.81
CA GLN A 213 14.39 12.55 23.98
C GLN A 213 14.04 13.27 25.29
N HIS A 214 14.19 14.60 25.37
CA HIS A 214 13.92 15.36 26.60
C HIS A 214 12.47 15.25 27.07
N PHE A 215 11.50 15.09 26.17
CA PHE A 215 10.10 14.89 26.54
C PHE A 215 9.61 13.44 26.43
N LYS A 216 10.40 12.51 25.86
CA LYS A 216 10.09 11.06 25.81
C LYS A 216 10.58 10.29 27.03
N SER A 217 11.47 10.86 27.83
CA SER A 217 12.09 10.23 29.01
C SER A 217 11.31 10.50 30.30
N ALA A 218 10.07 10.01 30.38
CA ALA A 218 9.46 9.73 31.68
C ALA A 218 9.88 8.30 32.08
N ALA A 219 10.76 8.21 33.08
CA ALA A 219 11.41 7.00 33.53
C ALA A 219 10.41 5.87 33.86
N ARG A 220 10.63 4.69 33.26
CA ARG A 220 10.18 3.42 33.84
C ARG A 220 11.06 3.14 35.05
N GLU A 221 10.61 3.52 36.24
CA GLU A 221 11.13 2.98 37.48
C GLU A 221 10.19 1.90 38.01
N GLU A 222 10.78 0.82 38.52
CA GLU A 222 10.06 -0.29 39.14
C GLU A 222 9.24 0.25 40.32
N SER A 223 7.92 0.09 40.21
CA SER A 223 6.98 0.68 41.16
C SER A 223 6.05 -0.38 41.75
N SER A 224 5.70 -0.17 43.01
CA SER A 224 4.87 -1.05 43.84
C SER A 224 3.40 -0.63 43.90
N GLY A 225 2.96 0.36 43.10
CA GLY A 225 1.59 0.87 43.11
C GLY A 225 0.57 0.01 42.35
N PRO A 226 -0.74 0.35 42.47
CA PRO A 226 -1.81 -0.31 41.74
C PRO A 226 -1.60 -0.15 40.23
N ALA A 227 -1.93 -1.22 39.49
CA ALA A 227 -1.82 -1.26 38.04
C ALA A 227 -2.94 -0.42 37.40
N ALA A 228 -2.57 0.54 36.57
CA ALA A 228 -3.46 1.26 35.67
C ALA A 228 -3.51 0.55 34.32
N THR A 229 -4.71 0.44 33.74
CA THR A 229 -4.96 -0.10 32.41
C THR A 229 -5.05 1.04 31.40
N VAL A 230 -4.28 0.95 30.33
CA VAL A 230 -4.21 1.94 29.25
C VAL A 230 -4.94 1.43 28.01
N LEU A 231 -6.03 2.09 27.64
CA LEU A 231 -6.76 1.84 26.40
C LEU A 231 -6.42 2.94 25.38
N ALA A 232 -5.79 2.57 24.28
CA ALA A 232 -5.57 3.47 23.16
C ALA A 232 -6.83 3.55 22.27
N VAL A 233 -7.13 4.76 21.79
CA VAL A 233 -8.26 5.03 20.91
C VAL A 233 -7.74 5.65 19.62
N GLU A 234 -8.07 5.06 18.49
CA GLU A 234 -7.68 5.56 17.16
C GLU A 234 -8.92 5.76 16.28
N PRO A 235 -8.85 6.65 15.26
CA PRO A 235 -9.85 6.65 14.22
C PRO A 235 -9.85 5.31 13.48
N ASP A 236 -11.03 4.80 13.13
CA ASP A 236 -11.16 3.59 12.31
C ASP A 236 -10.53 3.73 10.93
N THR A 237 -10.37 4.96 10.45
CA THR A 237 -9.67 5.32 9.23
C THR A 237 -8.15 5.36 9.34
N ALA A 238 -7.54 5.32 10.53
CA ALA A 238 -6.08 5.35 10.71
C ALA A 238 -5.58 4.58 11.95
N ALA A 239 -6.08 3.36 12.15
CA ALA A 239 -5.80 2.51 13.31
C ALA A 239 -4.42 1.82 13.29
N CYS A 240 -3.35 2.60 13.21
CA CYS A 240 -1.98 2.09 13.03
C CYS A 240 -1.45 1.37 14.28
N LEU A 241 -1.79 1.84 15.48
CA LEU A 241 -1.39 1.25 16.74
C LEU A 241 -2.11 -0.07 16.98
N LYS A 242 -3.44 -0.09 16.89
CA LYS A 242 -4.25 -1.30 17.05
C LYS A 242 -3.77 -2.41 16.11
N THR A 243 -3.59 -2.09 14.83
CA THR A 243 -3.11 -3.07 13.84
C THR A 243 -1.69 -3.55 14.15
N SER A 244 -0.82 -2.65 14.60
CA SER A 244 0.54 -3.03 14.99
C SER A 244 0.56 -3.94 16.22
N LEU A 245 -0.30 -3.67 17.21
CA LEU A 245 -0.45 -4.52 18.39
C LEU A 245 -1.00 -5.89 18.01
N GLU A 246 -2.00 -5.95 17.13
CA GLU A 246 -2.58 -7.21 16.60
C GLU A 246 -1.55 -8.09 15.91
N HIS A 247 -0.61 -7.50 15.16
CA HIS A 247 0.44 -8.23 14.46
C HIS A 247 1.71 -8.44 15.28
N GLY A 248 1.86 -7.77 16.43
CA GLY A 248 3.08 -7.81 17.25
C GLY A 248 4.29 -7.09 16.62
N GLU A 249 4.09 -6.34 15.54
CA GLU A 249 5.11 -5.55 14.85
C GLU A 249 4.54 -4.25 14.28
N MET A 250 5.39 -3.23 14.08
CA MET A 250 4.96 -1.95 13.49
C MET A 250 4.37 -2.17 12.10
N THR A 251 3.05 -2.00 11.99
CA THR A 251 2.29 -2.19 10.76
C THR A 251 1.78 -0.85 10.26
N LYS A 252 2.15 -0.51 9.03
CA LYS A 252 1.59 0.67 8.35
C LYS A 252 0.17 0.37 7.88
N VAL A 253 -0.77 1.25 8.22
CA VAL A 253 -2.16 1.18 7.77
C VAL A 253 -2.46 2.29 6.76
N PRO A 254 -3.32 2.04 5.76
CA PRO A 254 -3.83 3.11 4.91
C PRO A 254 -4.66 4.08 5.75
N THR A 255 -4.54 5.37 5.46
CA THR A 255 -5.28 6.43 6.16
C THR A 255 -6.30 7.10 5.25
N ALA A 256 -7.35 7.66 5.85
CA ALA A 256 -8.28 8.58 5.21
C ALA A 256 -8.47 9.81 6.09
N ASP A 257 -9.07 10.87 5.54
CA ASP A 257 -9.41 12.06 6.30
C ASP A 257 -10.34 11.69 7.47
N SER A 258 -10.06 12.31 8.61
CA SER A 258 -10.84 12.14 9.83
C SER A 258 -11.00 13.48 10.52
N ILE A 259 -12.15 13.72 11.14
CA ILE A 259 -12.37 14.90 12.00
C ILE A 259 -11.45 14.90 13.25
N MET A 260 -10.83 13.76 13.56
CA MET A 260 -9.82 13.60 14.60
C MET A 260 -8.44 14.03 14.09
N CYS A 261 -8.30 15.31 13.75
CA CYS A 261 -7.08 15.91 13.21
C CYS A 261 -5.85 15.59 14.08
N GLY A 262 -4.74 15.19 13.45
CA GLY A 262 -3.50 14.80 14.15
C GLY A 262 -3.45 13.34 14.62
N MET A 263 -4.56 12.59 14.52
CA MET A 263 -4.63 11.15 14.80
C MET A 263 -4.77 10.29 13.53
N ASN A 264 -4.72 10.90 12.35
CA ASN A 264 -4.79 10.24 11.03
C ASN A 264 -3.41 9.74 10.53
N CYS A 265 -2.54 9.30 11.45
CA CYS A 265 -1.22 8.81 11.11
C CYS A 265 -1.27 7.34 10.67
N GLY A 266 -0.70 7.02 9.50
CA GLY A 266 -0.72 5.65 8.98
C GLY A 266 0.41 4.78 9.51
N THR A 267 1.38 5.36 10.20
CA THR A 267 2.61 4.67 10.61
C THR A 267 3.00 5.11 12.02
N LEU A 268 3.31 4.14 12.88
CA LEU A 268 3.85 4.42 14.21
C LEU A 268 5.29 4.95 14.14
N SER A 269 5.66 5.77 15.12
CA SER A 269 7.04 6.15 15.33
C SER A 269 7.86 4.95 15.82
N THR A 270 8.99 4.69 15.17
CA THR A 270 9.96 3.65 15.56
C THR A 270 10.47 3.84 16.99
N SER A 271 10.61 5.10 17.42
CA SER A 271 11.02 5.44 18.79
C SER A 271 9.93 5.22 19.84
N ALA A 272 8.64 5.28 19.45
CA ALA A 272 7.51 5.11 20.36
C ALA A 272 7.07 3.64 20.46
N TRP A 273 7.33 2.82 19.44
CA TRP A 273 6.87 1.43 19.38
C TRP A 273 7.26 0.56 20.58
N PRO A 274 8.51 0.56 21.09
CA PRO A 274 8.86 -0.23 22.27
C PRO A 274 8.10 0.17 23.54
N LEU A 275 7.69 1.43 23.64
CA LEU A 275 6.90 1.95 24.75
C LEU A 275 5.43 1.57 24.59
N LEU A 276 4.86 1.78 23.39
CA LEU A 276 3.45 1.51 23.11
C LEU A 276 3.13 0.01 23.13
N SER A 277 3.96 -0.82 22.49
CA SER A 277 3.78 -2.28 22.43
C SER A 277 3.76 -2.95 23.81
N LEU A 278 4.49 -2.39 24.77
CA LEU A 278 4.57 -2.90 26.14
C LEU A 278 3.73 -2.09 27.14
N GLY A 279 3.17 -0.95 26.75
CA GLY A 279 2.55 0.02 27.65
C GLY A 279 1.08 0.30 27.39
N VAL A 280 0.49 -0.28 26.35
CA VAL A 280 -0.93 -0.16 26.00
C VAL A 280 -1.60 -1.52 26.22
N ASP A 281 -2.54 -1.60 27.14
CA ASP A 281 -3.25 -2.83 27.52
C ASP A 281 -4.34 -3.23 26.52
N GLY A 282 -4.90 -2.25 25.82
CA GLY A 282 -5.84 -2.51 24.72
C GLY A 282 -5.90 -1.36 23.74
N ALA A 283 -6.45 -1.63 22.55
CA ALA A 283 -6.68 -0.62 21.52
C ALA A 283 -8.06 -0.80 20.87
N ILE A 284 -8.76 0.32 20.67
CA ILE A 284 -10.08 0.37 20.04
C ILE A 284 -10.11 1.43 18.93
N THR A 285 -10.96 1.23 17.94
CA THR A 285 -11.23 2.21 16.90
C THR A 285 -12.59 2.87 17.07
N ILE A 286 -12.67 4.17 16.74
CA ILE A 286 -13.90 4.95 16.74
C ILE A 286 -14.10 5.62 15.38
N ARG A 287 -15.38 5.82 15.01
CA ARG A 287 -15.75 6.54 13.78
C ARG A 287 -15.82 8.03 14.06
N ASP A 288 -15.63 8.83 13.01
CA ASP A 288 -15.85 10.28 13.04
C ASP A 288 -17.24 10.67 13.56
N SER A 289 -18.28 9.91 13.21
CA SER A 289 -19.64 10.20 13.71
C SER A 289 -19.77 10.00 15.22
N ASP A 290 -19.04 9.03 15.78
CA ASP A 290 -19.05 8.76 17.22
C ASP A 290 -18.19 9.80 17.96
N ALA A 291 -17.05 10.20 17.40
CA ALA A 291 -16.22 11.28 17.91
C ALA A 291 -16.98 12.62 17.92
N HIS A 292 -17.69 12.96 16.82
CA HIS A 292 -18.49 14.17 16.72
C HIS A 292 -19.63 14.22 17.76
N ARG A 293 -20.29 13.08 17.99
CA ARG A 293 -21.33 12.98 19.01
C ARG A 293 -20.74 13.18 20.41
N ALA A 294 -19.60 12.56 20.70
CA ALA A 294 -18.93 12.72 21.99
C ALA A 294 -18.51 14.17 22.24
N VAL A 295 -18.02 14.87 21.22
CA VAL A 295 -17.69 16.31 21.30
C VAL A 295 -18.92 17.14 21.69
N LYS A 296 -20.07 16.91 21.04
CA LYS A 296 -21.32 17.61 21.39
C LYS A 296 -21.80 17.30 22.81
N GLU A 297 -21.71 16.03 23.23
CA GLU A 297 -22.07 15.64 24.59
C GLU A 297 -21.15 16.31 25.63
N LEU A 298 -19.87 16.50 25.33
CA LEU A 298 -18.93 17.22 26.18
C LEU A 298 -19.24 18.74 26.24
N GLU A 299 -19.61 19.35 25.12
CA GLU A 299 -20.03 20.76 25.07
C GLU A 299 -21.27 21.02 25.94
N GLU A 300 -22.26 20.11 25.91
CA GLU A 300 -23.45 20.17 26.78
C GLU A 300 -23.10 20.07 28.27
N LEU A 301 -21.99 19.41 28.60
CA LEU A 301 -21.46 19.28 29.97
C LEU A 301 -20.49 20.41 30.34
N GLY A 302 -20.38 21.45 29.51
CA GLY A 302 -19.54 22.63 29.76
C GLY A 302 -18.06 22.44 29.43
N VAL A 303 -17.69 21.32 28.78
CA VAL A 303 -16.33 21.05 28.32
C VAL A 303 -16.24 21.43 26.84
N LYS A 304 -15.56 22.53 26.52
CA LYS A 304 -15.37 22.97 25.14
C LYS A 304 -14.39 22.03 24.42
N ALA A 305 -14.91 21.16 23.58
CA ALA A 305 -14.14 20.36 22.64
C ALA A 305 -14.54 20.79 21.23
N GLU A 306 -13.60 21.14 20.35
CA GLU A 306 -13.91 21.49 18.95
C GLU A 306 -13.51 20.33 18.02
N PRO A 307 -14.35 19.92 17.04
CA PRO A 307 -13.94 18.94 16.04
C PRO A 307 -12.89 19.56 15.11
N GLY A 308 -11.70 18.95 15.05
CA GLY A 308 -10.65 19.34 14.12
C GLY A 308 -9.73 20.48 14.55
N HIS A 309 -9.89 21.04 15.76
CA HIS A 309 -8.75 21.63 16.46
C HIS A 309 -8.03 20.50 17.20
N GLU A 310 -6.70 20.52 17.13
CA GLU A 310 -5.78 19.56 17.77
C GLU A 310 -5.94 19.44 19.33
N ASP A 311 -7.01 19.95 19.95
CA ASP A 311 -7.00 20.50 21.30
C ASP A 311 -7.86 19.82 22.39
N ALA A 312 -8.50 18.66 22.22
CA ALA A 312 -9.47 18.26 23.28
C ALA A 312 -9.69 16.79 23.69
N ILE A 313 -9.03 15.76 23.15
CA ILE A 313 -9.34 14.40 23.63
C ILE A 313 -8.08 13.56 23.86
N THR A 314 -7.68 13.46 25.13
CA THR A 314 -6.79 12.38 25.59
C THR A 314 -7.28 11.79 26.90
N SER A 315 -7.51 10.47 26.88
CA SER A 315 -7.80 9.53 27.98
C SER A 315 -9.06 9.76 28.83
N LEU A 316 -10.03 8.83 28.71
CA LEU A 316 -10.95 8.49 29.81
C LEU A 316 -10.19 7.60 30.80
N ASN A 317 -10.02 8.06 32.05
CA ASN A 317 -9.55 7.19 33.13
C ASN A 317 -10.77 6.60 33.86
N ALA A 318 -10.82 5.27 33.92
CA ALA A 318 -11.78 4.50 34.69
C ALA A 318 -11.03 3.76 35.80
N GLU A 319 -11.23 4.16 37.05
CA GLU A 319 -10.76 3.37 38.21
C GLU A 319 -11.87 2.39 38.63
N THR A 320 -11.61 1.09 38.49
CA THR A 320 -12.42 0.03 39.09
C THR A 320 -11.91 -0.23 40.51
N SER A 321 -12.66 0.22 41.52
CA SER A 321 -12.50 -0.28 42.89
C SER A 321 -13.34 -1.54 43.06
N GLU A 322 -12.69 -2.71 43.13
CA GLU A 322 -13.32 -3.90 43.70
C GLU A 322 -13.46 -3.67 45.20
N HIS A 323 -14.69 -3.56 45.73
CA HIS A 323 -14.98 -3.88 47.13
C HIS A 323 -16.32 -4.60 47.29
N GLN A 324 -16.22 -5.66 48.08
CA GLN A 324 -17.22 -6.67 48.38
C GLN A 324 -18.45 -6.12 49.12
N HIS A 325 -19.58 -6.81 48.92
CA HIS A 325 -20.77 -6.89 49.75
C HIS A 325 -20.75 -6.21 51.13
N HIS A 326 -21.71 -5.31 51.39
CA HIS A 326 -22.64 -5.47 52.51
C HIS A 326 -23.93 -4.64 52.38
N LYS A 327 -24.99 -5.20 52.95
CA LYS A 327 -26.40 -4.79 52.94
C LYS A 327 -26.67 -3.43 53.62
N GLY A 328 -27.72 -2.74 53.18
CA GLY A 328 -28.72 -2.19 54.10
C GLY A 328 -29.15 -0.72 53.92
N HIS A 329 -30.47 -0.55 53.83
CA HIS A 329 -31.32 0.61 54.18
C HIS A 329 -31.46 1.82 53.24
N ASP A 330 -32.67 1.90 52.67
CA ASP A 330 -33.63 3.01 52.76
C ASP A 330 -33.12 4.43 53.09
N SER A 331 -33.42 5.39 52.21
CA SER A 331 -34.35 6.48 52.53
C SER A 331 -34.64 7.38 51.32
N ALA A 332 -35.91 7.76 51.21
CA ALA A 332 -36.50 8.75 50.32
C ALA A 332 -35.87 10.15 50.42
N ALA A 333 -35.93 10.92 49.33
CA ALA A 333 -36.77 12.12 49.22
C ALA A 333 -36.59 12.85 47.86
N GLN A 334 -37.72 13.06 47.16
CA GLN A 334 -37.91 14.01 46.06
C GLN A 334 -38.08 15.46 46.61
N PRO A 335 -38.66 16.42 45.84
CA PRO A 335 -38.16 17.22 44.70
C PRO A 335 -38.29 18.74 45.01
N PHE A 336 -37.98 19.69 44.11
CA PHE A 336 -38.64 21.04 44.00
C PHE A 336 -37.94 21.81 42.83
N LEU A 337 -38.58 21.91 41.65
CA LEU A 337 -39.37 23.05 41.14
C LEU A 337 -38.56 24.29 40.72
N HIS A 338 -38.46 24.56 39.41
CA HIS A 338 -39.16 25.70 38.79
C HIS A 338 -39.09 25.66 37.24
N ASN A 339 -40.26 25.85 36.63
CA ASN A 339 -40.50 26.02 35.19
C ASN A 339 -40.58 27.54 34.84
N PRO A 340 -40.66 27.92 33.54
CA PRO A 340 -40.20 29.18 32.94
C PRO A 340 -41.29 30.26 32.85
N PRO A 341 -41.11 31.31 32.02
CA PRO A 341 -42.25 31.83 31.28
C PRO A 341 -42.02 31.95 29.76
N ALA A 342 -43.13 31.75 29.06
CA ALA A 342 -43.37 31.97 27.64
C ALA A 342 -43.88 33.39 27.36
N SER A 343 -43.84 33.81 26.09
CA SER A 343 -44.84 34.72 25.51
C SER A 343 -44.89 34.62 23.97
N SER A 344 -46.09 34.25 23.47
CA SER A 344 -46.83 34.64 22.24
C SER A 344 -46.09 35.46 21.16
N GLY A 345 -46.19 35.23 19.84
CA GLY A 345 -47.23 34.64 19.00
C GLY A 345 -47.96 35.75 18.22
N HIS A 346 -47.83 35.83 16.88
CA HIS A 346 -48.83 36.35 15.91
C HIS A 346 -48.39 36.18 14.44
N ALA A 347 -49.37 36.07 13.55
CA ALA A 347 -49.29 35.58 12.17
C ALA A 347 -49.44 36.67 11.09
N GLY A 348 -48.90 36.39 9.89
CA GLY A 348 -49.51 36.69 8.58
C GLY A 348 -49.18 38.01 7.85
N GLY A 349 -48.90 37.92 6.54
CA GLY A 349 -49.16 39.00 5.57
C GLY A 349 -48.05 39.36 4.57
N GLU A 350 -48.30 39.16 3.28
CA GLU A 350 -47.43 39.45 2.12
C GLU A 350 -47.34 40.95 1.72
N LYS A 351 -46.35 41.21 0.83
CA LYS A 351 -46.25 42.17 -0.30
C LYS A 351 -45.45 43.48 -0.16
N HIS A 352 -44.32 43.44 -0.86
CA HIS A 352 -43.86 44.35 -1.94
C HIS A 352 -43.52 45.81 -1.62
N GLY A 353 -42.23 46.15 -1.79
CA GLY A 353 -41.71 47.52 -1.83
C GLY A 353 -40.20 47.52 -2.04
N SER A 354 -39.75 48.05 -3.16
CA SER A 354 -38.46 47.82 -3.80
C SER A 354 -37.37 48.85 -3.48
N ARG A 355 -36.10 48.43 -3.70
CA ARG A 355 -34.87 49.20 -4.01
C ARG A 355 -34.12 49.82 -2.82
N ASP A 356 -32.94 49.28 -2.52
CA ASP A 356 -31.71 49.83 -3.12
C ASP A 356 -30.55 48.82 -3.12
N LYS A 357 -29.64 49.05 -4.08
CA LYS A 357 -28.53 48.18 -4.50
C LYS A 357 -27.34 48.31 -3.56
N GLU A 358 -26.83 47.19 -3.07
CA GLU A 358 -25.39 47.00 -2.86
C GLU A 358 -24.95 45.70 -3.52
N GLN A 359 -24.33 45.83 -4.68
CA GLN A 359 -23.50 44.80 -5.29
C GLN A 359 -22.15 44.81 -4.55
N GLY A 360 -21.97 43.88 -3.63
CA GLY A 360 -20.68 43.51 -3.05
C GLY A 360 -20.19 42.22 -3.72
N VAL A 361 -19.12 42.37 -4.50
CA VAL A 361 -18.35 41.36 -5.23
C VAL A 361 -18.18 40.05 -4.45
N MET A 362 -18.81 38.96 -4.92
CA MET A 362 -18.35 37.60 -4.63
C MET A 362 -17.17 37.28 -5.56
N GLY A 363 -15.94 37.43 -5.06
CA GLY A 363 -14.73 36.80 -5.60
C GLY A 363 -14.35 35.64 -4.68
N ALA A 364 -14.35 34.39 -5.13
CA ALA A 364 -13.31 33.75 -5.94
C ALA A 364 -12.10 33.27 -5.09
N ASP A 365 -11.87 31.96 -5.18
CA ASP A 365 -10.62 31.22 -4.95
C ASP A 365 -10.29 30.71 -3.53
N ALA A 366 -11.06 29.72 -3.06
CA ALA A 366 -10.49 28.60 -2.31
C ALA A 366 -9.89 27.59 -3.31
N PRO A 367 -8.65 27.09 -3.11
CA PRO A 367 -8.10 26.08 -4.01
C PRO A 367 -8.98 24.81 -3.95
N PRO A 368 -9.31 24.20 -5.10
CA PRO A 368 -10.18 23.03 -5.14
C PRO A 368 -9.52 21.88 -4.37
N ALA A 369 -10.27 21.28 -3.44
CA ALA A 369 -9.89 20.04 -2.78
C ALA A 369 -9.50 19.00 -3.84
N GLN A 370 -8.33 18.35 -3.68
CA GLN A 370 -7.90 17.36 -4.65
C GLN A 370 -8.90 16.19 -4.66
N PRO A 371 -9.47 15.83 -5.82
CA PRO A 371 -10.49 14.81 -5.86
C PRO A 371 -9.90 13.44 -5.47
N PRO A 372 -10.65 12.60 -4.73
CA PRO A 372 -10.17 11.30 -4.31
C PRO A 372 -9.76 10.45 -5.53
N TYR A 373 -8.67 9.68 -5.38
CA TYR A 373 -8.11 8.84 -6.46
C TYR A 373 -9.15 7.90 -7.08
N SER A 374 -10.09 7.40 -6.28
CA SER A 374 -11.22 6.59 -6.72
C SER A 374 -12.41 6.81 -5.80
N LEU A 375 -13.62 6.89 -6.37
CA LEU A 375 -14.89 6.98 -5.62
C LEU A 375 -15.42 5.63 -5.12
N PHE A 376 -14.76 4.52 -5.47
CA PHE A 376 -15.11 3.19 -4.98
C PHE A 376 -14.66 3.03 -3.53
N ASN A 377 -15.55 2.53 -2.66
CA ASN A 377 -15.20 2.22 -1.28
C ASN A 377 -14.38 0.91 -1.19
N ALA A 378 -13.79 0.61 -0.03
CA ALA A 378 -12.93 -0.57 0.13
C ALA A 378 -13.62 -1.90 -0.23
N GLY A 379 -14.91 -2.06 0.07
CA GLY A 379 -15.68 -3.27 -0.27
C GLY A 379 -15.90 -3.41 -1.77
N GLU A 380 -16.24 -2.31 -2.45
CA GLU A 380 -16.40 -2.24 -3.91
C GLU A 380 -15.08 -2.52 -4.62
N LYS A 381 -13.98 -1.91 -4.15
CA LYS A 381 -12.63 -2.19 -4.68
C LYS A 381 -12.29 -3.68 -4.57
N ARG A 382 -12.50 -4.29 -3.41
CA ARG A 382 -12.27 -5.74 -3.20
C ARG A 382 -13.14 -6.59 -4.13
N CYS A 383 -14.40 -6.21 -4.34
CA CYS A 383 -15.30 -6.91 -5.24
C CYS A 383 -14.85 -6.83 -6.71
N ILE A 384 -14.49 -5.64 -7.17
CA ILE A 384 -13.93 -5.40 -8.52
C ILE A 384 -12.66 -6.23 -8.73
N VAL A 385 -11.74 -6.20 -7.75
CA VAL A 385 -10.49 -6.95 -7.80
C VAL A 385 -10.73 -8.46 -7.79
N LEU A 386 -11.72 -8.94 -7.04
CA LEU A 386 -12.12 -10.35 -7.05
C LEU A 386 -12.60 -10.78 -8.43
N VAL A 387 -13.49 -10.00 -9.07
CA VAL A 387 -13.96 -10.28 -10.43
C VAL A 387 -12.80 -10.26 -11.43
N ALA A 388 -11.90 -9.28 -11.33
CA ALA A 388 -10.71 -9.20 -12.17
C ALA A 388 -9.75 -10.39 -11.97
N SER A 389 -9.61 -10.89 -10.73
CA SER A 389 -8.81 -12.07 -10.41
C SER A 389 -9.42 -13.36 -11.00
N VAL A 390 -10.73 -13.55 -10.83
CA VAL A 390 -11.47 -14.69 -11.43
C VAL A 390 -11.43 -14.63 -12.96
N ALA A 391 -11.49 -13.43 -13.56
CA ALA A 391 -11.30 -13.25 -15.00
C ALA A 391 -9.88 -13.62 -15.45
N SER A 392 -8.87 -13.20 -14.69
CA SER A 392 -7.45 -13.50 -14.98
C SER A 392 -7.11 -14.98 -14.87
N PHE A 393 -7.87 -15.74 -14.06
CA PHE A 393 -7.76 -17.19 -13.92
C PHE A 393 -8.09 -17.96 -15.21
N ILE A 394 -8.91 -17.39 -16.11
CA ILE A 394 -9.30 -18.05 -17.37
C ILE A 394 -8.09 -18.33 -18.28
N SER A 395 -7.13 -17.39 -18.36
CA SER A 395 -5.98 -17.53 -19.25
C SER A 395 -5.07 -18.74 -18.94
N PRO A 396 -4.53 -18.90 -17.72
CA PRO A 396 -3.67 -20.05 -17.39
C PRO A 396 -4.41 -21.38 -17.40
N VAL A 397 -5.68 -21.42 -16.99
CA VAL A 397 -6.51 -22.64 -17.05
C VAL A 397 -6.72 -23.08 -18.49
N SER A 398 -7.11 -22.16 -19.37
CA SER A 398 -7.32 -22.44 -20.80
C SER A 398 -6.09 -23.03 -21.50
N ALA A 399 -4.90 -22.57 -21.12
CA ALA A 399 -3.65 -23.09 -21.67
C ALA A 399 -3.33 -24.51 -21.15
N SER A 400 -3.50 -24.74 -19.85
CA SER A 400 -3.03 -25.95 -19.16
C SER A 400 -4.01 -27.12 -19.19
N ILE A 401 -5.31 -26.85 -19.19
CA ILE A 401 -6.38 -27.87 -19.24
C ILE A 401 -6.33 -28.76 -20.48
N TYR A 402 -5.63 -28.29 -21.52
CA TYR A 402 -5.47 -28.98 -22.78
C TYR A 402 -4.38 -30.07 -22.76
N PHE A 403 -3.35 -29.95 -21.91
CA PHE A 403 -2.19 -30.86 -21.93
C PHE A 403 -2.57 -32.34 -21.74
N PRO A 404 -3.39 -32.72 -20.75
CA PRO A 404 -3.69 -34.13 -20.51
C PRO A 404 -4.47 -34.79 -21.66
N ALA A 405 -5.22 -34.00 -22.42
CA ALA A 405 -6.04 -34.49 -23.53
C ALA A 405 -5.27 -34.67 -24.85
N LEU A 406 -4.00 -34.26 -24.94
CA LEU A 406 -3.23 -34.28 -26.19
C LEU A 406 -3.15 -35.66 -26.84
N ASN A 407 -2.96 -36.72 -26.03
CA ASN A 407 -2.87 -38.08 -26.53
C ASN A 407 -4.23 -38.56 -27.09
N SER A 408 -5.32 -38.24 -26.38
CA SER A 408 -6.69 -38.55 -26.82
C SER A 408 -7.06 -37.81 -28.12
N LEU A 409 -6.67 -36.53 -28.24
CA LEU A 409 -6.82 -35.74 -29.45
C LEU A 409 -5.98 -36.28 -30.62
N SER A 410 -4.72 -36.64 -30.38
CA SER A 410 -3.84 -37.24 -31.38
C SER A 410 -4.43 -38.52 -31.97
N ARG A 411 -5.03 -39.37 -31.11
CA ARG A 411 -5.73 -40.60 -31.52
C ARG A 411 -6.99 -40.32 -32.32
N GLU A 412 -7.85 -39.39 -31.89
CA GLU A 412 -9.11 -39.10 -32.60
C GLU A 412 -8.88 -38.46 -33.97
N TYR A 413 -7.94 -37.51 -34.07
CA TYR A 413 -7.60 -36.87 -35.34
C TYR A 413 -6.64 -37.68 -36.20
N GLN A 414 -6.12 -38.81 -35.71
CA GLN A 414 -5.14 -39.66 -36.40
C GLN A 414 -3.89 -38.88 -36.84
N VAL A 415 -3.38 -38.03 -35.96
CA VAL A 415 -2.19 -37.21 -36.19
C VAL A 415 -1.06 -37.57 -35.23
N SER A 416 0.19 -37.34 -35.62
CA SER A 416 1.35 -37.62 -34.75
C SER A 416 1.40 -36.70 -33.52
N SER A 417 2.09 -37.14 -32.46
CA SER A 417 2.33 -36.32 -31.26
C SER A 417 3.04 -35.01 -31.57
N THR A 418 3.92 -35.01 -32.58
CA THR A 418 4.55 -33.78 -33.08
C THR A 418 3.53 -32.82 -33.69
N LEU A 419 2.61 -33.31 -34.51
CA LEU A 419 1.63 -32.46 -35.19
C LEU A 419 0.60 -31.91 -34.20
N ILE A 420 0.11 -32.72 -33.25
CA ILE A 420 -0.83 -32.22 -32.24
C ILE A 420 -0.17 -31.18 -31.32
N ASN A 421 1.13 -31.29 -31.03
CA ASN A 421 1.87 -30.30 -30.24
C ASN A 421 1.97 -28.94 -30.94
N LEU A 422 1.90 -28.88 -32.27
CA LEU A 422 1.81 -27.60 -32.98
C LEU A 422 0.55 -26.80 -32.59
N SER A 423 -0.50 -27.44 -32.06
CA SER A 423 -1.67 -26.72 -31.55
C SER A 423 -1.36 -25.88 -30.30
N ILE A 424 -0.39 -26.32 -29.49
CA ILE A 424 0.14 -25.55 -28.36
C ILE A 424 0.99 -24.39 -28.89
N THR A 425 1.84 -24.66 -29.87
CA THR A 425 2.66 -23.64 -30.54
C THR A 425 1.80 -22.52 -31.12
N MET A 426 0.75 -22.86 -31.88
CA MET A 426 -0.17 -21.86 -32.46
C MET A 426 -0.92 -21.08 -31.38
N TYR A 427 -1.36 -21.75 -30.31
CA TYR A 427 -1.97 -21.08 -29.17
C TYR A 427 -1.02 -20.04 -28.55
N MET A 428 0.24 -20.39 -28.33
CA MET A 428 1.25 -19.52 -27.72
C MET A 428 1.64 -18.33 -28.59
N VAL A 429 1.69 -18.49 -29.92
CA VAL A 429 1.95 -17.37 -30.84
C VAL A 429 0.93 -16.25 -30.64
N PHE A 430 -0.36 -16.60 -30.60
CA PHE A 430 -1.44 -15.65 -30.34
C PHE A 430 -1.49 -15.19 -28.88
N GLN A 431 -1.06 -16.04 -27.94
CA GLN A 431 -0.96 -15.67 -26.51
C GLN A 431 0.07 -14.56 -26.28
N GLY A 432 1.15 -14.55 -27.06
CA GLY A 432 2.14 -13.48 -27.06
C GLY A 432 1.61 -12.20 -27.72
N LEU A 433 0.90 -12.35 -28.84
CA LEU A 433 0.47 -11.24 -29.69
C LEU A 433 -0.71 -10.45 -29.10
N ALA A 434 -1.77 -11.15 -28.68
CA ALA A 434 -3.05 -10.53 -28.33
C ALA A 434 -2.98 -9.49 -27.19
N PRO A 435 -2.20 -9.67 -26.10
CA PRO A 435 -2.09 -8.67 -25.03
C PRO A 435 -1.62 -7.28 -25.50
N SER A 436 -0.82 -7.23 -26.57
CA SER A 436 -0.34 -5.96 -27.16
C SER A 436 -1.49 -5.13 -27.78
N PHE A 437 -2.57 -5.81 -28.20
CA PHE A 437 -3.76 -5.17 -28.76
C PHE A 437 -4.83 -4.95 -27.71
N THR A 438 -5.08 -5.93 -26.83
CA THR A 438 -6.14 -5.81 -25.82
C THR A 438 -5.83 -4.73 -24.78
N GLY A 439 -4.56 -4.53 -24.42
CA GLY A 439 -4.14 -3.46 -23.51
C GLY A 439 -4.47 -2.07 -24.08
N SER A 440 -3.96 -1.77 -25.28
CA SER A 440 -4.16 -0.49 -25.96
C SER A 440 -5.63 -0.23 -26.32
N LEU A 441 -6.36 -1.27 -26.70
CA LEU A 441 -7.81 -1.17 -26.92
C LEU A 441 -8.53 -0.80 -25.62
N SER A 442 -8.15 -1.42 -24.49
CA SER A 442 -8.80 -1.15 -23.20
C SER A 442 -8.54 0.25 -22.66
N ASP A 443 -7.41 0.85 -23.01
CA ASP A 443 -7.12 2.25 -22.67
C ASP A 443 -7.99 3.23 -23.46
N SER A 444 -8.48 2.83 -24.65
CA SER A 444 -9.27 3.70 -25.53
C SER A 444 -10.78 3.54 -25.37
N ILE A 445 -11.30 2.30 -25.36
CA ILE A 445 -12.75 2.06 -25.31
C ILE A 445 -13.28 1.78 -23.89
N GLY A 446 -12.40 1.48 -22.93
CA GLY A 446 -12.75 1.09 -21.56
C GLY A 446 -12.34 -0.35 -21.22
N ARG A 447 -12.24 -0.67 -19.93
CA ARG A 447 -11.85 -2.01 -19.46
C ARG A 447 -12.96 -3.03 -19.69
N ARG A 448 -14.21 -2.64 -19.40
CA ARG A 448 -15.34 -3.57 -19.39
C ARG A 448 -15.74 -4.06 -20.79
N PRO A 449 -15.87 -3.22 -21.83
CA PRO A 449 -16.15 -3.69 -23.19
C PRO A 449 -15.09 -4.64 -23.72
N VAL A 450 -13.81 -4.41 -23.38
CA VAL A 450 -12.73 -5.29 -23.83
C VAL A 450 -12.81 -6.65 -23.14
N TYR A 451 -13.14 -6.72 -21.85
CA TYR A 451 -13.45 -8.01 -21.22
C TYR A 451 -14.58 -8.77 -21.93
N LEU A 452 -15.69 -8.10 -22.21
CA LEU A 452 -16.84 -8.72 -22.89
C LEU A 452 -16.49 -9.19 -24.30
N LEU A 453 -15.76 -8.38 -25.08
CA LEU A 453 -15.28 -8.75 -26.40
C LEU A 453 -14.38 -9.99 -26.35
N CYS A 454 -13.41 -9.99 -25.43
CA CYS A 454 -12.50 -11.12 -25.21
C CYS A 454 -13.27 -12.39 -24.87
N PHE A 455 -14.26 -12.31 -23.97
CA PHE A 455 -15.06 -13.46 -23.56
C PHE A 455 -16.04 -13.96 -24.62
N VAL A 456 -16.61 -13.09 -25.45
CA VAL A 456 -17.42 -13.51 -26.61
C VAL A 456 -16.56 -14.29 -27.61
N ILE A 457 -15.38 -13.77 -27.94
CA ILE A 457 -14.42 -14.44 -28.82
C ILE A 457 -14.02 -15.80 -28.23
N TYR A 458 -13.67 -15.81 -26.94
CA TYR A 458 -13.28 -17.01 -26.21
C TYR A 458 -14.40 -18.06 -26.19
N MET A 459 -15.63 -17.65 -25.87
CA MET A 459 -16.79 -18.54 -25.80
C MET A 459 -17.11 -19.15 -27.17
N ALA A 460 -17.13 -18.33 -28.22
CA ALA A 460 -17.34 -18.80 -29.60
C ALA A 460 -16.25 -19.78 -30.03
N ALA A 461 -14.98 -19.50 -29.71
CA ALA A 461 -13.86 -20.40 -30.01
C ALA A 461 -14.01 -21.75 -29.29
N ASN A 462 -14.39 -21.76 -28.00
CA ASN A 462 -14.59 -23.00 -27.25
C ASN A 462 -15.80 -23.80 -27.74
N ILE A 463 -16.91 -23.16 -28.10
CA ILE A 463 -18.05 -23.86 -28.73
C ILE A 463 -17.61 -24.51 -30.05
N GLY A 464 -16.84 -23.78 -30.88
CA GLY A 464 -16.25 -24.32 -32.08
C GLY A 464 -15.34 -25.52 -31.80
N LEU A 465 -14.44 -25.41 -30.82
CA LEU A 465 -13.51 -26.50 -30.45
C LEU A 465 -14.25 -27.75 -29.96
N ALA A 466 -15.31 -27.58 -29.17
CA ALA A 466 -16.12 -28.68 -28.67
C ALA A 466 -16.81 -29.47 -29.80
N LEU A 467 -17.22 -28.77 -30.87
CA LEU A 467 -17.98 -29.34 -31.98
C LEU A 467 -17.09 -29.79 -33.16
N GLN A 468 -15.78 -29.55 -33.11
CA GLN A 468 -14.94 -29.68 -34.28
C GLN A 468 -14.43 -31.10 -34.54
N ASN A 469 -14.41 -31.52 -35.81
CA ASN A 469 -13.95 -32.85 -36.26
C ASN A 469 -12.81 -32.81 -37.29
N GLN A 470 -12.28 -31.63 -37.62
CA GLN A 470 -11.11 -31.49 -38.50
C GLN A 470 -9.95 -30.78 -37.80
N PHE A 471 -8.76 -31.39 -37.88
CA PHE A 471 -7.53 -30.92 -37.25
C PHE A 471 -7.18 -29.48 -37.63
N ALA A 472 -7.29 -29.11 -38.91
CA ALA A 472 -6.97 -27.75 -39.37
C ALA A 472 -7.83 -26.67 -38.69
N ALA A 473 -9.15 -26.89 -38.54
CA ALA A 473 -9.97 -25.91 -37.84
C ALA A 473 -9.80 -25.97 -36.32
N LEU A 474 -9.38 -27.10 -35.73
CA LEU A 474 -8.91 -27.12 -34.34
C LEU A 474 -7.74 -26.14 -34.16
N MET A 475 -6.76 -26.15 -35.06
CA MET A 475 -5.61 -25.23 -35.00
C MET A 475 -6.04 -23.76 -35.06
N VAL A 476 -6.92 -23.41 -36.01
CA VAL A 476 -7.42 -22.03 -36.17
C VAL A 476 -8.23 -21.59 -34.95
N LEU A 477 -9.11 -22.46 -34.44
CA LEU A 477 -9.90 -22.15 -33.26
C LEU A 477 -9.06 -22.05 -31.99
N ARG A 478 -7.93 -22.77 -31.90
CA ARG A 478 -6.94 -22.59 -30.81
C ARG A 478 -6.30 -21.21 -30.85
N CYS A 479 -6.02 -20.66 -32.02
CA CYS A 479 -5.56 -19.27 -32.16
C CYS A 479 -6.62 -18.27 -31.64
N LEU A 480 -7.88 -18.49 -32.01
CA LEU A 480 -8.99 -17.63 -31.59
C LEU A 480 -9.25 -17.73 -30.07
N GLN A 481 -9.21 -18.94 -29.52
CA GLN A 481 -9.31 -19.22 -28.09
C GLN A 481 -8.20 -18.53 -27.30
N SER A 482 -6.96 -18.55 -27.80
CA SER A 482 -5.84 -17.85 -27.15
C SER A 482 -6.08 -16.34 -27.14
N SER A 483 -6.47 -15.79 -28.30
CA SER A 483 -6.72 -14.35 -28.47
C SER A 483 -7.79 -13.81 -27.51
N GLY A 484 -8.85 -14.58 -27.27
CA GLY A 484 -9.93 -14.22 -26.35
C GLY A 484 -9.58 -14.36 -24.86
N SER A 485 -8.53 -15.10 -24.48
CA SER A 485 -8.20 -15.35 -23.07
C SER A 485 -6.92 -14.65 -22.60
N SER A 486 -5.91 -14.48 -23.45
CA SER A 486 -4.58 -14.00 -23.04
C SER A 486 -4.56 -12.56 -22.52
N GLY A 487 -5.48 -11.71 -22.98
CA GLY A 487 -5.58 -10.32 -22.55
C GLY A 487 -6.10 -10.13 -21.12
N THR A 488 -6.73 -11.15 -20.53
CA THR A 488 -7.45 -11.03 -19.24
C THR A 488 -6.55 -10.68 -18.06
N ILE A 489 -5.33 -11.21 -18.01
CA ILE A 489 -4.34 -10.89 -16.97
C ILE A 489 -3.89 -9.43 -17.08
N ALA A 490 -3.62 -8.96 -18.31
CA ALA A 490 -3.23 -7.57 -18.55
C ALA A 490 -4.36 -6.61 -18.19
N LEU A 491 -5.61 -6.95 -18.55
CA LEU A 491 -6.80 -6.20 -18.15
C LEU A 491 -6.99 -6.18 -16.63
N GLY A 492 -6.74 -7.30 -15.95
CA GLY A 492 -6.89 -7.39 -14.50
C GLY A 492 -5.93 -6.47 -13.76
N ASN A 493 -4.67 -6.46 -14.19
CA ASN A 493 -3.66 -5.52 -13.67
C ASN A 493 -4.02 -4.06 -14.00
N ALA A 494 -4.59 -3.79 -15.17
CA ALA A 494 -5.04 -2.46 -15.56
C ALA A 494 -6.22 -1.97 -14.69
N VAL A 495 -7.22 -2.82 -14.44
CA VAL A 495 -8.36 -2.52 -13.53
C VAL A 495 -7.86 -2.16 -12.12
N VAL A 496 -6.92 -2.94 -11.59
CA VAL A 496 -6.31 -2.63 -10.29
C VAL A 496 -5.61 -1.28 -10.33
N SER A 497 -4.84 -0.99 -11.38
CA SER A 497 -4.13 0.28 -11.50
C SER A 497 -5.07 1.50 -11.58
N ASP A 498 -6.25 1.33 -12.17
CA ASP A 498 -7.25 2.39 -12.30
C ASP A 498 -7.97 2.69 -10.98
N VAL A 499 -8.26 1.64 -10.20
CA VAL A 499 -9.13 1.70 -9.00
C VAL A 499 -8.33 1.87 -7.70
N ALA A 500 -7.13 1.28 -7.60
CA ALA A 500 -6.33 1.25 -6.39
C ALA A 500 -5.24 2.33 -6.38
N SER A 501 -5.14 3.06 -5.26
CA SER A 501 -4.10 4.08 -5.09
C SER A 501 -2.70 3.42 -5.03
N PRO A 502 -1.60 4.15 -5.32
CA PRO A 502 -0.25 3.59 -5.30
C PRO A 502 0.13 2.86 -3.99
N ALA A 503 -0.46 3.25 -2.85
CA ALA A 503 -0.20 2.66 -1.54
C ALA A 503 -0.79 1.24 -1.36
N GLU A 504 -1.99 0.99 -1.89
CA GLU A 504 -2.70 -0.30 -1.76
C GLU A 504 -2.60 -1.18 -3.03
N ARG A 505 -2.12 -0.60 -4.15
CA ARG A 505 -2.05 -1.26 -5.47
C ARG A 505 -1.28 -2.58 -5.44
N GLY A 506 -0.18 -2.66 -4.70
CA GLY A 506 0.66 -3.86 -4.63
C GLY A 506 -0.10 -5.09 -4.14
N ALA A 507 -0.90 -4.94 -3.08
CA ALA A 507 -1.70 -6.02 -2.52
C ALA A 507 -2.76 -6.53 -3.51
N TYR A 508 -3.47 -5.61 -4.17
CA TYR A 508 -4.49 -5.98 -5.16
C TYR A 508 -3.91 -6.62 -6.43
N ILE A 509 -2.74 -6.16 -6.90
CA ILE A 509 -2.01 -6.84 -7.99
C ILE A 509 -1.63 -8.27 -7.56
N GLY A 510 -1.23 -8.46 -6.30
CA GLY A 510 -0.98 -9.78 -5.71
C GLY A 510 -2.20 -10.70 -5.80
N TYR A 511 -3.39 -10.21 -5.42
CA TYR A 511 -4.63 -11.00 -5.51
C TYR A 511 -5.05 -11.35 -6.94
N VAL A 512 -4.85 -10.45 -7.90
CA VAL A 512 -5.08 -10.75 -9.33
C VAL A 512 -4.07 -11.79 -9.83
N SER A 513 -2.82 -11.70 -9.40
CA SER A 513 -1.74 -12.61 -9.80
C SER A 513 -1.93 -14.03 -9.25
N LEU A 514 -2.61 -14.20 -8.11
CA LEU A 514 -2.91 -15.51 -7.53
C LEU A 514 -3.68 -16.42 -8.50
N GLY A 515 -4.63 -15.86 -9.25
CA GLY A 515 -5.36 -16.59 -10.30
C GLY A 515 -4.43 -17.12 -11.39
N GLY A 516 -3.36 -16.39 -11.72
CA GLY A 516 -2.30 -16.80 -12.63
C GLY A 516 -1.57 -18.06 -12.18
N VAL A 517 -1.18 -18.08 -10.90
CA VAL A 517 -0.34 -19.12 -10.30
C VAL A 517 -1.10 -20.43 -10.11
N VAL A 518 -2.32 -20.35 -9.58
CA VAL A 518 -3.13 -21.55 -9.25
C VAL A 518 -3.71 -22.20 -10.51
N GLY A 519 -3.95 -21.40 -11.56
CA GLY A 519 -4.64 -21.85 -12.77
C GLY A 519 -3.94 -22.97 -13.54
N VAL A 520 -2.60 -23.06 -13.51
CA VAL A 520 -1.87 -24.08 -14.28
C VAL A 520 -2.10 -25.49 -13.75
N ALA A 521 -1.95 -25.70 -12.43
CA ALA A 521 -2.17 -27.02 -11.84
C ALA A 521 -3.64 -27.41 -11.82
N LEU A 522 -4.54 -26.47 -11.46
CA LEU A 522 -5.97 -26.75 -11.48
C LEU A 522 -6.45 -27.03 -12.91
N GLY A 523 -6.01 -26.26 -13.89
CA GLY A 523 -6.37 -26.47 -15.29
C GLY A 523 -5.98 -27.87 -15.76
N ALA A 524 -4.71 -28.25 -15.66
CA ALA A 524 -4.27 -29.59 -16.06
C ALA A 524 -4.96 -30.71 -15.26
N THR A 525 -5.19 -30.55 -13.96
CA THR A 525 -5.87 -31.57 -13.16
C THR A 525 -7.32 -31.76 -13.59
N ILE A 526 -8.06 -30.65 -13.75
CA ILE A 526 -9.46 -30.68 -14.23
C ILE A 526 -9.52 -31.25 -15.66
N GLY A 527 -8.56 -30.89 -16.52
CA GLY A 527 -8.47 -31.39 -17.89
C GLY A 527 -8.28 -32.90 -17.96
N GLY A 528 -7.43 -33.45 -17.10
CA GLY A 528 -7.21 -34.89 -16.98
C GLY A 528 -8.48 -35.62 -16.54
N ILE A 529 -9.15 -35.12 -15.50
CA ILE A 529 -10.43 -35.68 -15.02
C ILE A 529 -11.49 -35.64 -16.13
N LEU A 530 -11.68 -34.49 -16.77
CA LEU A 530 -12.70 -34.33 -17.81
C LEU A 530 -12.41 -35.19 -19.04
N SER A 531 -11.16 -35.26 -19.49
CA SER A 531 -10.76 -36.05 -20.65
C SER A 531 -10.94 -37.55 -20.41
N ASP A 532 -10.52 -38.06 -19.24
CA ASP A 532 -10.56 -39.49 -18.92
C ASP A 532 -12.01 -40.01 -18.73
N TYR A 533 -12.87 -39.23 -18.04
CA TYR A 533 -14.23 -39.67 -17.70
C TYR A 533 -15.32 -39.24 -18.69
N LEU A 534 -15.22 -38.05 -19.29
CA LEU A 534 -16.25 -37.45 -20.14
C LEU A 534 -15.78 -37.18 -21.58
N GLY A 535 -14.53 -37.53 -21.89
CA GLY A 535 -13.90 -37.27 -23.18
C GLY A 535 -13.42 -35.82 -23.33
N TRP A 536 -12.41 -35.60 -24.18
CA TRP A 536 -11.74 -34.29 -24.32
C TRP A 536 -12.67 -33.14 -24.74
N ARG A 537 -13.79 -33.42 -25.42
CA ARG A 537 -14.76 -32.38 -25.82
C ARG A 537 -15.39 -31.68 -24.62
N SER A 538 -15.53 -32.40 -23.50
CA SER A 538 -16.08 -31.87 -22.25
C SER A 538 -15.21 -30.74 -21.67
N ILE A 539 -13.90 -30.72 -21.95
CA ILE A 539 -12.99 -29.62 -21.57
C ILE A 539 -13.48 -28.30 -22.15
N PHE A 540 -13.82 -28.28 -23.43
CA PHE A 540 -14.25 -27.06 -24.09
C PHE A 540 -15.64 -26.61 -23.63
N TRP A 541 -16.56 -27.54 -23.38
CA TRP A 541 -17.85 -27.22 -22.75
C TRP A 541 -17.71 -26.67 -21.33
N PHE A 542 -16.80 -27.25 -20.54
CA PHE A 542 -16.46 -26.73 -19.22
C PHE A 542 -15.93 -25.29 -19.28
N LEU A 543 -15.05 -24.99 -20.24
CA LEU A 543 -14.54 -23.63 -20.46
C LEU A 543 -15.63 -22.65 -20.91
N VAL A 544 -16.60 -23.09 -21.72
CA VAL A 544 -17.80 -22.29 -22.09
C VAL A 544 -18.63 -21.95 -20.85
N ILE A 545 -18.89 -22.93 -19.98
CA ILE A 545 -19.65 -22.70 -18.74
C ILE A 545 -18.89 -21.74 -17.83
N CYS A 546 -17.59 -21.96 -17.63
CA CYS A 546 -16.75 -21.11 -16.79
C CYS A 546 -16.74 -19.67 -17.29
N VAL A 547 -16.43 -19.44 -18.58
CA VAL A 547 -16.44 -18.06 -19.11
C VAL A 547 -17.85 -17.47 -19.14
N GLY A 548 -18.90 -18.26 -19.29
CA GLY A 548 -20.29 -17.81 -19.18
C GLY A 548 -20.58 -17.24 -17.79
N VAL A 549 -20.18 -17.94 -16.72
CA VAL A 549 -20.31 -17.44 -15.34
C VAL A 549 -19.49 -16.17 -15.14
N VAL A 550 -18.24 -16.13 -15.60
CA VAL A 550 -17.39 -14.93 -15.47
C VAL A 550 -17.94 -13.75 -16.28
N THR A 551 -18.47 -14.00 -17.46
CA THR A 551 -19.13 -12.97 -18.28
C THR A 551 -20.34 -12.40 -17.56
N MET A 552 -21.16 -13.25 -16.92
CA MET A 552 -22.27 -12.78 -16.10
C MET A 552 -21.77 -11.93 -14.92
N LEU A 553 -20.70 -12.33 -14.23
CA LEU A 553 -20.10 -11.51 -13.17
C LEU A 553 -19.62 -10.15 -13.69
N VAL A 554 -18.98 -10.09 -14.87
CA VAL A 554 -18.55 -8.83 -15.49
C VAL A 554 -19.74 -7.96 -15.93
N LEU A 555 -20.83 -8.58 -16.41
CA LEU A 555 -22.04 -7.85 -16.79
C LEU A 555 -22.75 -7.23 -15.58
N LEU A 556 -22.87 -8.00 -14.49
CA LEU A 556 -23.62 -7.63 -13.28
C LEU A 556 -22.82 -6.73 -12.34
N VAL A 557 -21.52 -7.04 -12.13
CA VAL A 557 -20.75 -6.54 -10.97
C VAL A 557 -19.62 -5.58 -11.36
N LEU A 558 -18.96 -5.79 -12.50
CA LEU A 558 -17.82 -4.94 -12.89
C LEU A 558 -18.33 -3.60 -13.46
N PRO A 559 -18.11 -2.45 -12.80
CA PRO A 559 -18.35 -1.14 -13.39
C PRO A 559 -17.25 -0.81 -14.40
N GLU A 560 -17.45 0.22 -15.22
CA GLU A 560 -16.35 0.77 -16.00
C GLU A 560 -15.33 1.42 -15.06
N THR A 561 -14.04 1.10 -15.24
CA THR A 561 -12.95 1.57 -14.38
C THR A 561 -11.92 2.41 -15.12
N ALA A 562 -11.89 2.38 -16.45
CA ALA A 562 -10.88 3.10 -17.22
C ALA A 562 -10.94 4.60 -16.94
N ARG A 563 -9.83 5.17 -16.45
CA ARG A 563 -9.74 6.60 -16.10
C ARG A 563 -9.98 7.52 -17.28
N ALA A 564 -9.59 7.11 -18.48
CA ALA A 564 -9.84 7.84 -19.73
C ALA A 564 -11.33 7.90 -20.10
N VAL A 565 -12.17 7.05 -19.51
CA VAL A 565 -13.62 6.99 -19.78
C VAL A 565 -14.42 7.57 -18.62
N VAL A 566 -14.10 7.16 -17.38
CA VAL A 566 -14.90 7.50 -16.19
C VAL A 566 -14.18 8.40 -15.17
N GLY A 567 -12.96 8.86 -15.46
CA GLY A 567 -12.13 9.62 -14.51
C GLY A 567 -11.84 8.79 -13.24
N ASN A 568 -12.16 9.33 -12.07
CA ASN A 568 -12.10 8.62 -10.78
C ASN A 568 -13.38 7.82 -10.44
N GLY A 569 -14.28 7.63 -11.42
CA GLY A 569 -15.61 7.02 -11.27
C GLY A 569 -16.75 8.02 -11.13
N SER A 570 -16.47 9.33 -11.19
CA SER A 570 -17.45 10.41 -11.00
C SER A 570 -18.33 10.64 -12.21
N THR A 571 -17.80 10.43 -13.42
CA THR A 571 -18.58 10.56 -14.65
C THR A 571 -19.36 9.28 -14.92
N ARG A 572 -20.57 9.45 -15.46
CA ARG A 572 -21.43 8.32 -15.83
C ARG A 572 -20.89 7.68 -17.11
N PRO A 573 -20.66 6.36 -17.13
CA PRO A 573 -20.32 5.68 -18.38
C PRO A 573 -21.50 5.78 -19.37
N ALA A 574 -21.21 5.92 -20.67
CA ALA A 574 -22.21 6.05 -21.72
C ALA A 574 -22.33 4.78 -22.58
N GLY A 575 -23.54 4.50 -23.08
CA GLY A 575 -23.83 3.40 -24.00
C GLY A 575 -23.49 2.01 -23.45
N TRP A 576 -22.73 1.24 -24.23
CA TRP A 576 -22.17 -0.07 -23.90
C TRP A 576 -21.32 -0.16 -22.62
N ASN A 577 -20.85 0.95 -22.06
CA ASN A 577 -20.02 0.94 -20.84
C ASN A 577 -20.86 0.88 -19.55
N VAL A 578 -22.19 1.08 -19.64
CA VAL A 578 -23.10 1.11 -18.49
C VAL A 578 -23.29 -0.29 -17.88
N SER A 579 -22.95 -0.46 -16.61
CA SER A 579 -23.19 -1.71 -15.88
C SER A 579 -24.53 -1.73 -15.17
N LEU A 580 -25.04 -2.92 -14.81
CA LEU A 580 -26.23 -3.01 -13.95
C LEU A 580 -25.95 -2.42 -12.56
N TRP A 581 -24.70 -2.50 -12.11
CA TRP A 581 -24.20 -1.81 -10.92
C TRP A 581 -24.33 -0.28 -11.01
N ASP A 582 -24.16 0.29 -12.22
CA ASP A 582 -24.36 1.73 -12.49
C ASP A 582 -25.83 2.15 -12.45
N LEU A 583 -26.77 1.22 -12.60
CA LEU A 583 -28.21 1.50 -12.54
C LEU A 583 -28.75 1.52 -11.10
N LEU A 584 -27.94 1.12 -10.11
CA LEU A 584 -28.36 1.14 -8.70
C LEU A 584 -28.53 2.58 -8.18
N PRO A 585 -29.62 2.89 -7.44
CA PRO A 585 -29.88 4.23 -6.91
C PRO A 585 -28.76 4.76 -5.98
N SER A 586 -28.09 3.87 -5.26
CA SER A 586 -26.96 4.19 -4.38
C SER A 586 -25.76 4.75 -5.15
N THR A 587 -25.47 4.19 -6.33
CA THR A 587 -24.40 4.65 -7.23
C THR A 587 -24.71 6.03 -7.80
N LYS A 588 -25.97 6.26 -8.19
CA LYS A 588 -26.44 7.56 -8.70
C LYS A 588 -26.33 8.66 -7.64
N ARG A 589 -26.86 8.42 -6.42
CA ARG A 589 -26.78 9.37 -5.30
C ARG A 589 -25.35 9.72 -4.92
N ARG A 590 -24.42 8.75 -4.99
CA ARG A 590 -23.00 8.99 -4.67
C ARG A 590 -22.32 9.86 -5.73
N ARG A 591 -22.59 9.64 -7.02
CA ARG A 591 -22.09 10.51 -8.11
C ARG A 591 -22.62 11.93 -8.00
N GLU A 592 -23.92 12.07 -7.73
CA GLU A 592 -24.56 13.37 -7.51
C GLU A 592 -23.97 14.09 -6.29
N SER A 593 -23.71 13.38 -5.20
CA SER A 593 -23.06 13.93 -4.01
C SER A 593 -21.60 14.34 -4.28
N ALA A 594 -20.85 13.55 -5.05
CA ALA A 594 -19.47 13.88 -5.42
C ALA A 594 -19.42 15.15 -6.29
N LEU A 595 -20.28 15.24 -7.31
CA LEU A 595 -20.39 16.42 -8.18
C LEU A 595 -20.86 17.66 -7.43
N ALA A 596 -21.73 17.52 -6.43
CA ALA A 596 -22.23 18.63 -5.59
C ALA A 596 -21.16 19.21 -4.64
N VAL A 597 -20.14 18.44 -4.28
CA VAL A 597 -19.05 18.85 -3.37
C VAL A 597 -17.87 19.50 -4.12
N GLY A 598 -18.01 19.78 -5.42
CA GLY A 598 -16.93 20.36 -6.23
C GLY A 598 -15.83 19.37 -6.60
N ASN A 599 -16.01 18.07 -6.31
CA ASN A 599 -15.23 16.99 -6.94
C ASN A 599 -15.72 16.86 -8.39
N GLY A 600 -15.30 17.81 -9.23
CA GLY A 600 -15.58 17.82 -10.65
C GLY A 600 -15.16 16.51 -11.32
N PRO A 601 -15.54 16.29 -12.59
CA PRO A 601 -15.04 15.13 -13.34
C PRO A 601 -13.51 15.13 -13.24
N GLY A 602 -12.93 14.12 -12.58
CA GLY A 602 -11.48 13.99 -12.52
C GLY A 602 -10.96 14.05 -13.96
N GLU A 603 -9.87 14.78 -14.19
CA GLU A 603 -9.37 15.08 -15.55
C GLU A 603 -9.50 13.84 -16.43
N VAL A 604 -10.43 13.90 -17.40
CA VAL A 604 -10.54 12.86 -18.41
C VAL A 604 -9.28 13.01 -19.24
N ALA A 605 -8.32 12.11 -19.03
CA ALA A 605 -7.06 12.12 -19.74
C ALA A 605 -7.32 12.34 -21.25
N GLY A 606 -6.80 13.46 -21.78
CA GLY A 606 -7.10 13.91 -23.14
C GLY A 606 -6.86 12.83 -24.20
N LYS A 607 -7.59 12.95 -25.33
CA LYS A 607 -7.62 12.05 -26.50
C LYS A 607 -6.63 10.89 -26.44
N THR A 608 -7.18 9.70 -26.16
CA THR A 608 -6.49 8.41 -26.13
C THR A 608 -5.61 8.24 -27.38
N ARG A 609 -4.29 8.32 -27.20
CA ARG A 609 -3.33 8.05 -28.27
C ARG A 609 -3.33 6.54 -28.50
N PHE A 610 -3.67 6.08 -29.70
CA PHE A 610 -3.52 4.67 -30.06
C PHE A 610 -2.07 4.25 -29.79
N VAL A 611 -1.86 3.38 -28.81
CA VAL A 611 -0.52 2.91 -28.45
C VAL A 611 -0.07 2.01 -29.59
N ASN A 612 0.93 2.49 -30.33
CA ASN A 612 1.45 1.80 -31.50
C ASN A 612 2.10 0.46 -31.08
N PRO A 613 1.58 -0.71 -31.49
CA PRO A 613 2.13 -2.02 -31.13
C PRO A 613 3.57 -2.23 -31.62
N PHE A 614 4.04 -1.45 -32.61
CA PHE A 614 5.43 -1.44 -33.04
C PHE A 614 6.40 -0.90 -31.97
N MET A 615 5.92 -0.18 -30.95
CA MET A 615 6.75 0.27 -29.83
C MET A 615 7.26 -0.91 -29.00
N THR A 616 6.48 -1.99 -28.87
CA THR A 616 6.89 -3.23 -28.22
C THR A 616 8.11 -3.84 -28.91
N LEU A 617 8.12 -3.85 -30.25
CA LEU A 617 9.26 -4.33 -31.04
C LEU A 617 10.50 -3.46 -30.89
N ARG A 618 10.33 -2.16 -30.64
CA ARG A 618 11.44 -1.25 -30.39
C ARG A 618 12.14 -1.52 -29.05
N ILE A 619 11.38 -1.92 -28.01
CA ILE A 619 11.97 -2.35 -26.73
C ILE A 619 12.84 -3.60 -26.95
N CYS A 620 12.40 -4.55 -27.78
CA CYS A 620 13.21 -5.74 -28.10
C CYS A 620 14.56 -5.41 -28.76
N ALA A 621 14.68 -4.26 -29.43
CA ALA A 621 15.92 -3.80 -30.07
C ALA A 621 16.85 -3.00 -29.13
N ASP A 622 16.39 -2.65 -27.92
CA ASP A 622 17.26 -2.07 -26.89
C ASP A 622 18.24 -3.12 -26.38
N LYS A 623 19.51 -2.73 -26.19
CA LYS A 623 20.59 -3.65 -25.81
C LYS A 623 20.34 -4.32 -24.47
N GLU A 624 19.91 -3.54 -23.48
CA GLU A 624 19.67 -4.03 -22.13
C GLU A 624 18.40 -4.89 -22.10
N ALA A 625 17.30 -4.33 -22.63
CA ALA A 625 16.01 -5.00 -22.64
C ALA A 625 16.04 -6.29 -23.47
N GLY A 626 16.65 -6.27 -24.65
CA GLY A 626 16.76 -7.42 -25.54
C GLY A 626 17.47 -8.61 -24.87
N ILE A 627 18.53 -8.36 -24.09
CA ILE A 627 19.22 -9.42 -23.34
C ILE A 627 18.34 -9.98 -22.23
N VAL A 628 17.66 -9.11 -21.46
CA VAL A 628 16.74 -9.55 -20.38
C VAL A 628 15.57 -10.37 -20.96
N LEU A 629 14.98 -9.91 -22.07
CA LEU A 629 13.89 -10.58 -22.78
C LEU A 629 14.34 -11.94 -23.32
N LEU A 630 15.53 -12.02 -23.92
CA LEU A 630 16.10 -13.26 -24.42
C LEU A 630 16.34 -14.26 -23.28
N ALA A 631 16.97 -13.80 -22.19
CA ALA A 631 17.21 -14.63 -21.01
C ALA A 631 15.90 -15.20 -20.45
N ASN A 632 14.88 -14.34 -20.29
CA ASN A 632 13.57 -14.78 -19.80
C ASN A 632 12.90 -15.77 -20.77
N GLY A 633 13.00 -15.51 -22.07
CA GLY A 633 12.42 -16.35 -23.11
C GLY A 633 13.07 -17.74 -23.19
N ILE A 634 14.39 -17.85 -23.07
CA ILE A 634 15.10 -19.14 -23.12
C ILE A 634 14.77 -20.01 -21.89
N VAL A 635 14.74 -19.43 -20.69
CA VAL A 635 14.37 -20.19 -19.48
C VAL A 635 12.92 -20.68 -19.55
N PHE A 636 12.01 -19.81 -20.00
CA PHE A 636 10.62 -20.20 -20.20
C PHE A 636 10.46 -21.24 -21.31
N ALA A 637 11.28 -21.19 -22.35
CA ALA A 637 11.25 -22.17 -23.44
C ALA A 637 11.62 -23.58 -22.95
N GLY A 638 12.58 -23.71 -22.03
CA GLY A 638 12.86 -24.98 -21.36
C GLY A 638 11.66 -25.49 -20.56
N TYR A 639 10.97 -24.60 -19.84
CA TYR A 639 9.76 -24.94 -19.10
C TYR A 639 8.63 -25.43 -20.01
N THR A 640 8.36 -24.72 -21.10
CA THR A 640 7.29 -25.09 -22.03
C THR A 640 7.62 -26.40 -22.74
N ALA A 641 8.89 -26.64 -23.07
CA ALA A 641 9.35 -27.92 -23.59
C ALA A 641 9.11 -29.10 -22.62
N VAL A 642 9.41 -28.93 -21.32
CA VAL A 642 9.10 -29.95 -20.30
C VAL A 642 7.59 -30.20 -20.26
N VAL A 643 6.81 -29.16 -20.04
CA VAL A 643 5.35 -29.26 -19.86
C VAL A 643 4.63 -29.84 -21.07
N SER A 644 5.01 -29.45 -22.30
CA SER A 644 4.37 -29.98 -23.52
C SER A 644 4.75 -31.43 -23.82
N ALA A 645 5.86 -31.92 -23.29
CA ALA A 645 6.33 -33.28 -23.53
C ALA A 645 5.81 -34.30 -22.49
N ILE A 646 5.34 -33.83 -21.32
CA ILE A 646 4.80 -34.71 -20.25
C ILE A 646 3.76 -35.69 -20.81
N PRO A 647 2.72 -35.29 -21.57
CA PRO A 647 1.67 -36.21 -21.98
C PRO A 647 2.18 -37.37 -22.84
N SER A 648 3.02 -37.09 -23.84
CA SER A 648 3.57 -38.14 -24.72
C SER A 648 4.57 -39.02 -23.97
N GLN A 649 5.50 -38.42 -23.21
CA GLN A 649 6.55 -39.18 -22.53
C GLN A 649 6.02 -40.04 -21.40
N PHE A 650 5.07 -39.55 -20.60
CA PHE A 650 4.56 -40.29 -19.45
C PHE A 650 3.59 -41.39 -19.88
N HIS A 651 2.88 -41.19 -20.99
CA HIS A 651 2.10 -42.26 -21.60
C HIS A 651 3.01 -43.38 -22.12
N GLU A 652 4.08 -43.04 -22.85
CA GLU A 652 5.01 -44.02 -23.41
C GLU A 652 5.85 -44.75 -22.35
N LEU A 653 6.39 -44.03 -21.36
CA LEU A 653 7.31 -44.59 -20.37
C LEU A 653 6.59 -45.26 -19.19
N TYR A 654 5.44 -44.72 -18.76
CA TYR A 654 4.76 -45.17 -17.54
C TYR A 654 3.33 -45.68 -17.77
N GLY A 655 2.82 -45.65 -19.01
CA GLY A 655 1.48 -46.13 -19.32
C GLY A 655 0.35 -45.27 -18.73
N PHE A 656 0.63 -43.99 -18.46
CA PHE A 656 -0.34 -43.10 -17.80
C PHE A 656 -1.52 -42.75 -18.72
N ASN A 657 -2.72 -42.70 -18.13
CA ASN A 657 -3.92 -42.19 -18.76
C ASN A 657 -4.03 -40.67 -18.56
N ASP A 658 -5.10 -40.06 -19.10
CA ASP A 658 -5.28 -38.61 -19.09
C ASP A 658 -5.40 -38.07 -17.64
N LEU A 659 -6.03 -38.82 -16.72
CA LEU A 659 -6.11 -38.46 -15.31
C LEU A 659 -4.73 -38.44 -14.63
N HIS A 660 -3.95 -39.51 -14.76
CA HIS A 660 -2.61 -39.60 -14.17
C HIS A 660 -1.69 -38.50 -14.72
N ILE A 661 -1.77 -38.19 -16.01
CA ILE A 661 -1.05 -37.07 -16.63
C ILE A 661 -1.47 -35.73 -16.00
N GLY A 662 -2.78 -35.49 -15.82
CA GLY A 662 -3.30 -34.28 -15.19
C GLY A 662 -2.75 -34.05 -13.77
N LEU A 663 -2.66 -35.12 -12.96
CA LEU A 663 -2.12 -35.07 -11.60
C LEU A 663 -0.62 -34.73 -11.55
N CYS A 664 0.15 -35.06 -12.59
CA CYS A 664 1.59 -34.77 -12.67
C CYS A 664 1.91 -33.27 -12.75
N PHE A 665 0.91 -32.40 -12.97
CA PHE A 665 1.08 -30.95 -12.99
C PHE A 665 0.95 -30.28 -11.62
N ILE A 666 0.48 -31.00 -10.59
CA ILE A 666 0.34 -30.48 -9.23
C ILE A 666 1.69 -29.96 -8.68
N PRO A 667 2.82 -30.68 -8.80
CA PRO A 667 4.13 -30.19 -8.33
C PRO A 667 4.51 -28.85 -8.97
N VAL A 668 4.20 -28.65 -10.25
CA VAL A 668 4.46 -27.39 -10.97
C VAL A 668 3.63 -26.24 -10.36
N GLY A 669 2.34 -26.45 -10.09
CA GLY A 669 1.51 -25.41 -9.45
C GLY A 669 1.94 -25.08 -8.03
N VAL A 670 2.26 -26.10 -7.21
CA VAL A 670 2.76 -25.90 -5.83
C VAL A 670 4.07 -25.13 -5.85
N SER A 671 4.98 -25.47 -6.76
CA SER A 671 6.25 -24.77 -6.91
C SER A 671 6.08 -23.30 -7.34
N ALA A 672 5.10 -23.00 -8.20
CA ALA A 672 4.80 -21.63 -8.63
C ALA A 672 4.27 -20.78 -7.47
N ALA A 673 3.39 -21.35 -6.62
CA ALA A 673 2.90 -20.68 -5.41
C ALA A 673 4.02 -20.43 -4.40
N LEU A 674 4.86 -21.43 -4.14
CA LEU A 674 6.00 -21.27 -3.24
C LEU A 674 7.01 -20.26 -3.78
N SER A 675 7.27 -20.28 -5.09
CA SER A 675 8.16 -19.32 -5.75
C SER A 675 7.69 -17.88 -5.57
N ALA A 676 6.37 -17.62 -5.73
CA ALA A 676 5.81 -16.28 -5.58
C ALA A 676 6.07 -15.70 -4.18
N ILE A 677 6.05 -16.53 -3.14
CA ILE A 677 6.28 -16.12 -1.75
C ILE A 677 7.78 -16.04 -1.43
N ALA A 678 8.50 -17.15 -1.62
CA ALA A 678 9.89 -17.28 -1.18
C ALA A 678 10.84 -16.34 -1.95
N VAL A 679 10.71 -16.30 -3.28
CA VAL A 679 11.60 -15.49 -4.12
C VAL A 679 11.31 -14.00 -3.97
N GLY A 680 10.06 -13.62 -3.68
CA GLY A 680 9.70 -12.25 -3.30
C GLY A 680 10.44 -11.78 -2.05
N HIS A 681 10.41 -12.57 -0.98
CA HIS A 681 11.13 -12.25 0.26
C HIS A 681 12.65 -12.18 0.06
N VAL A 682 13.22 -13.10 -0.73
CA VAL A 682 14.66 -13.09 -1.05
C VAL A 682 15.03 -11.84 -1.86
N ALA A 683 14.17 -11.40 -2.79
CA ALA A 683 14.40 -10.20 -3.58
C ALA A 683 14.38 -8.93 -2.72
N ASP A 684 13.41 -8.81 -1.82
CA ASP A 684 13.30 -7.67 -0.91
C ASP A 684 14.46 -7.65 0.09
N TRP A 685 14.84 -8.81 0.64
CA TRP A 685 16.02 -8.94 1.47
C TRP A 685 17.30 -8.52 0.74
N ASN A 686 17.50 -8.96 -0.51
CA ASN A 686 18.70 -8.62 -1.27
C ASN A 686 18.74 -7.12 -1.63
N PHE A 687 17.58 -6.54 -1.93
CA PHE A 687 17.44 -5.09 -2.14
C PHE A 687 17.79 -4.31 -0.86
N ALA A 688 17.21 -4.67 0.29
CA ALA A 688 17.51 -4.05 1.58
C ALA A 688 18.96 -4.25 2.03
N ARG A 689 19.58 -5.38 1.66
CA ARG A 689 21.01 -5.65 1.90
C ARG A 689 21.89 -4.67 1.11
N HIS A 690 21.54 -4.34 -0.14
CA HIS A 690 22.31 -3.39 -0.96
C HIS A 690 22.07 -1.95 -0.52
N ALA A 691 20.85 -1.58 -0.12
CA ALA A 691 20.57 -0.28 0.49
C ALA A 691 21.44 -0.07 1.74
N ARG A 692 21.45 -1.04 2.68
CA ARG A 692 22.31 -0.99 3.88
C ARG A 692 23.81 -0.92 3.56
N ARG A 693 24.28 -1.60 2.53
CA ARG A 693 25.69 -1.54 2.09
C ARG A 693 26.10 -0.18 1.55
N LEU A 694 25.15 0.56 0.97
CA LEU A 694 25.35 1.91 0.47
C LEU A 694 25.11 2.97 1.55
N GLY A 695 24.74 2.58 2.77
CA GLY A 695 24.44 3.49 3.86
C GLY A 695 23.16 4.30 3.65
N ILE A 696 22.26 3.88 2.76
CA ILE A 696 21.01 4.57 2.44
C ILE A 696 19.81 3.78 2.94
N SER A 697 18.73 4.48 3.31
CA SER A 697 17.46 3.86 3.66
C SER A 697 16.82 3.15 2.47
N VAL A 698 15.92 2.20 2.74
CA VAL A 698 15.19 1.47 1.68
C VAL A 698 14.30 2.41 0.87
N SER A 699 13.76 3.46 1.50
CA SER A 699 12.99 4.53 0.83
C SER A 699 13.86 5.31 -0.16
N GLU A 700 15.05 5.75 0.27
CA GLU A 700 16.00 6.45 -0.60
C GLU A 700 16.45 5.56 -1.76
N ALA A 701 16.77 4.29 -1.50
CA ALA A 701 17.12 3.34 -2.57
C ALA A 701 15.99 3.17 -3.59
N LYS A 702 14.72 3.15 -3.14
CA LYS A 702 13.54 3.11 -4.04
C LYS A 702 13.40 4.41 -4.82
N GLN A 703 13.61 5.56 -4.21
CA GLN A 703 13.53 6.85 -4.90
C GLN A 703 14.66 7.03 -5.92
N MET A 704 15.89 6.69 -5.54
CA MET A 704 17.06 6.66 -6.45
C MET A 704 16.81 5.72 -7.63
N SER A 705 16.20 4.54 -7.41
CA SER A 705 15.85 3.65 -8.51
C SER A 705 14.90 4.27 -9.56
N ARG A 706 14.10 5.27 -9.17
CA ARG A 706 13.15 6.00 -10.03
C ARG A 706 13.74 7.27 -10.66
N ASP A 707 14.49 8.07 -9.88
CA ASP A 707 14.85 9.45 -10.27
C ASP A 707 16.27 9.58 -10.84
N LEU A 708 17.24 8.83 -10.30
CA LEU A 708 18.64 8.89 -10.70
C LEU A 708 19.22 7.47 -10.68
N GLY A 709 19.53 6.91 -11.87
CA GLY A 709 20.06 5.55 -12.11
C GLY A 709 21.35 5.12 -11.38
N SER A 710 21.73 5.83 -10.32
CA SER A 710 22.78 5.54 -9.34
C SER A 710 22.57 4.25 -8.53
N PHE A 711 21.34 3.81 -8.28
CA PHE A 711 21.11 2.52 -7.59
C PHE A 711 21.26 1.34 -8.58
N PRO A 712 22.10 0.32 -8.25
CA PRO A 712 22.42 -0.78 -9.17
C PRO A 712 21.31 -1.85 -9.19
N ILE A 713 20.14 -1.52 -9.71
CA ILE A 713 18.98 -2.43 -9.79
C ILE A 713 19.31 -3.72 -10.55
N GLU A 714 20.11 -3.62 -11.61
CA GLU A 714 20.49 -4.70 -12.50
C GLU A 714 21.26 -5.76 -11.71
N MET A 715 22.24 -5.32 -10.91
CA MET A 715 23.02 -6.18 -10.02
C MET A 715 22.14 -6.84 -8.96
N VAL A 716 21.26 -6.07 -8.30
CA VAL A 716 20.41 -6.56 -7.20
C VAL A 716 19.46 -7.65 -7.68
N ARG A 717 18.82 -7.48 -8.84
CA ARG A 717 17.87 -8.46 -9.40
C ARG A 717 18.59 -9.67 -9.99
N CYS A 718 19.68 -9.47 -10.75
CA CYS A 718 20.41 -10.57 -11.37
C CYS A 718 21.11 -11.49 -10.37
N GLN A 719 21.54 -11.00 -9.20
CA GLN A 719 22.08 -11.84 -8.13
C GLN A 719 21.09 -12.88 -7.60
N VAL A 720 19.78 -12.58 -7.65
CA VAL A 720 18.73 -13.54 -7.28
C VAL A 720 18.40 -14.45 -8.46
N ALA A 721 18.41 -13.93 -9.69
CA ALA A 721 18.15 -14.71 -10.89
C ALA A 721 19.23 -15.77 -11.18
N LEU A 722 20.52 -15.49 -10.92
CA LEU A 722 21.62 -16.41 -11.23
C LEU A 722 21.52 -17.77 -10.51
N PRO A 723 21.28 -17.84 -9.19
CA PRO A 723 21.02 -19.11 -8.50
C PRO A 723 19.79 -19.85 -9.05
N MET A 724 18.74 -19.13 -9.41
CA MET A 724 17.55 -19.74 -10.02
C MET A 724 17.87 -20.34 -11.39
N CYS A 725 18.67 -19.66 -12.21
CA CYS A 725 19.15 -20.19 -13.49
C CYS A 725 19.94 -21.49 -13.31
N ALA A 726 20.85 -21.55 -12.32
CA ALA A 726 21.59 -22.76 -12.00
C ALA A 726 20.67 -23.90 -11.52
N LEU A 727 19.68 -23.59 -10.66
CA LEU A 727 18.68 -24.55 -10.20
C LEU A 727 17.89 -25.16 -11.38
N VAL A 728 17.45 -24.32 -12.32
CA VAL A 728 16.75 -24.79 -13.53
C VAL A 728 17.64 -25.72 -14.36
N ALA A 729 18.91 -25.37 -14.56
CA ALA A 729 19.83 -26.17 -15.34
C ALA A 729 20.04 -27.57 -14.74
N VAL A 730 20.34 -27.63 -13.44
CA VAL A 730 20.51 -28.89 -12.72
C VAL A 730 19.22 -29.71 -12.78
N SER A 731 18.07 -29.07 -12.56
CA SER A 731 16.78 -29.75 -12.58
C SER A 731 16.44 -30.34 -13.96
N PHE A 732 16.73 -29.63 -15.06
CA PHE A 732 16.55 -30.16 -16.41
C PHE A 732 17.45 -31.36 -16.70
N ILE A 733 18.73 -31.29 -16.33
CA ILE A 733 19.66 -32.42 -16.51
C ILE A 733 19.14 -33.63 -15.77
N VAL A 734 18.90 -33.50 -14.46
CA VAL A 734 18.44 -34.62 -13.63
C VAL A 734 17.09 -35.16 -14.14
N TYR A 735 16.12 -34.29 -14.45
CA TYR A 735 14.84 -34.67 -15.03
C TYR A 735 15.00 -35.53 -16.31
N GLY A 736 15.83 -35.08 -17.25
CA GLY A 736 16.03 -35.79 -18.52
C GLY A 736 16.69 -37.15 -18.35
N TRP A 737 17.69 -37.26 -17.46
CA TRP A 737 18.38 -38.52 -17.20
C TRP A 737 17.52 -39.50 -16.37
N LEU A 738 16.66 -39.01 -15.47
CA LEU A 738 15.69 -39.85 -14.76
C LEU A 738 14.66 -40.46 -15.71
N LEU A 739 14.22 -39.70 -16.73
CA LEU A 739 13.34 -40.21 -17.79
C LEU A 739 14.04 -41.21 -18.69
N TRP A 740 15.29 -40.93 -19.10
CA TRP A 740 16.08 -41.84 -19.91
C TRP A 740 16.34 -43.18 -19.18
N ALA A 741 16.64 -43.12 -17.88
CA ALA A 741 16.85 -44.29 -17.04
C ALA A 741 15.55 -44.98 -16.57
N GLN A 742 14.38 -44.47 -16.96
CA GLN A 742 13.05 -45.02 -16.62
C GLN A 742 12.87 -45.29 -15.12
N THR A 743 13.36 -44.35 -14.30
CA THR A 743 13.33 -44.47 -12.84
C THR A 743 11.91 -44.30 -12.27
N SER A 744 11.78 -44.40 -10.95
CA SER A 744 10.49 -44.15 -10.28
C SER A 744 9.92 -42.77 -10.60
N VAL A 745 8.62 -42.70 -10.87
CA VAL A 745 7.88 -41.45 -11.16
C VAL A 745 8.05 -40.40 -10.05
N ALA A 746 8.19 -40.82 -8.78
CA ALA A 746 8.41 -39.93 -7.66
C ALA A 746 9.62 -39.00 -7.86
N GLY A 747 10.76 -39.54 -8.33
CA GLY A 747 11.95 -38.73 -8.61
C GLY A 747 11.71 -37.69 -9.71
N VAL A 748 10.97 -38.07 -10.75
CA VAL A 748 10.61 -37.18 -11.86
C VAL A 748 9.68 -36.05 -11.37
N LEU A 749 8.68 -36.35 -10.53
CA LEU A 749 7.78 -35.34 -9.97
C LEU A 749 8.50 -34.37 -9.03
N VAL A 750 9.47 -34.85 -8.24
CA VAL A 750 10.32 -33.98 -7.42
C VAL A 750 11.15 -33.03 -8.30
N MET A 751 11.67 -33.51 -9.42
CA MET A 751 12.37 -32.64 -10.36
C MET A 751 11.43 -31.64 -11.05
N LEU A 752 10.19 -32.02 -11.39
CA LEU A 752 9.18 -31.07 -11.92
C LEU A 752 8.90 -29.93 -10.94
N PHE A 753 8.87 -30.21 -9.63
CA PHE A 753 8.78 -29.17 -8.60
C PHE A 753 9.96 -28.20 -8.65
N PHE A 754 11.20 -28.69 -8.73
CA PHE A 754 12.38 -27.81 -8.78
C PHE A 754 12.51 -27.06 -10.10
N VAL A 755 12.13 -27.67 -11.23
CA VAL A 755 11.98 -26.98 -12.52
C VAL A 755 11.01 -25.82 -12.37
N GLY A 756 9.81 -26.07 -11.83
CA GLY A 756 8.81 -25.02 -11.65
C GLY A 756 9.25 -23.92 -10.68
N LEU A 757 9.89 -24.28 -9.56
CA LEU A 757 10.41 -23.33 -8.57
C LEU A 757 11.47 -22.41 -9.20
N GLY A 758 12.46 -22.99 -9.87
CA GLY A 758 13.54 -22.24 -10.51
C GLY A 758 13.06 -21.36 -11.66
N VAL A 759 12.20 -21.88 -12.54
CA VAL A 759 11.67 -21.13 -13.69
C VAL A 759 10.82 -19.95 -13.22
N ASN A 760 9.87 -20.17 -12.29
CA ASN A 760 9.03 -19.10 -11.80
C ASN A 760 9.85 -18.05 -11.02
N GLY A 761 10.83 -18.47 -10.23
CA GLY A 761 11.70 -17.56 -9.49
C GLY A 761 12.54 -16.68 -10.42
N PHE A 762 13.13 -17.29 -11.44
CA PHE A 762 13.87 -16.59 -12.49
C PHE A 762 12.97 -15.61 -13.25
N PHE A 763 11.80 -16.07 -13.69
CA PHE A 763 10.83 -15.28 -14.44
C PHE A 763 10.36 -14.06 -13.64
N THR A 764 10.01 -14.24 -12.36
CA THR A 764 9.58 -13.13 -11.49
C THR A 764 10.67 -12.07 -11.38
N MET A 765 11.92 -12.46 -11.17
CA MET A 765 13.04 -11.51 -11.03
C MET A 765 13.32 -10.71 -12.29
N LEU A 766 13.38 -11.36 -13.46
CA LEU A 766 13.63 -10.65 -14.72
C LEU A 766 12.43 -9.81 -15.17
N SER A 767 11.20 -10.24 -14.86
CA SER A 767 10.01 -9.45 -15.15
C SER A 767 9.95 -8.18 -14.31
N VAL A 768 10.35 -8.24 -13.03
CA VAL A 768 10.50 -7.05 -12.18
C VAL A 768 11.59 -6.14 -12.73
N LEU A 769 12.77 -6.68 -13.09
CA LEU A 769 13.84 -5.89 -13.69
C LEU A 769 13.38 -5.17 -14.97
N MET A 770 12.62 -5.84 -15.84
CA MET A 770 12.09 -5.25 -17.06
C MET A 770 11.20 -4.02 -16.80
N VAL A 771 10.38 -4.06 -15.74
CA VAL A 771 9.53 -2.94 -15.32
C VAL A 771 10.37 -1.84 -14.67
N ASP A 772 11.34 -2.19 -13.83
CA ASP A 772 12.25 -1.25 -13.16
C ASP A 772 13.12 -0.48 -14.18
N VAL A 773 13.47 -1.10 -15.32
CA VAL A 773 14.26 -0.51 -16.41
C VAL A 773 13.42 0.43 -17.31
N TYR A 774 12.10 0.22 -17.40
CA TYR A 774 11.15 1.02 -18.20
C TYR A 774 9.99 1.59 -17.35
N PRO A 775 10.27 2.46 -16.35
CA PRO A 775 9.25 2.97 -15.44
C PRO A 775 8.20 3.86 -16.12
N GLN A 776 8.55 4.50 -17.24
CA GLN A 776 7.65 5.37 -18.02
C GLN A 776 6.68 4.58 -18.94
N ALA A 777 7.00 3.32 -19.23
CA ALA A 777 6.20 2.47 -20.13
C ALA A 777 6.09 1.02 -19.63
N PRO A 778 5.62 0.79 -18.38
CA PRO A 778 5.64 -0.53 -17.75
C PRO A 778 4.72 -1.54 -18.45
N ALA A 779 3.61 -1.07 -19.03
CA ALA A 779 2.68 -1.92 -19.78
C ALA A 779 3.32 -2.44 -21.08
N THR A 780 4.00 -1.58 -21.83
CA THR A 780 4.72 -1.95 -23.07
C THR A 780 5.87 -2.91 -22.80
N ALA A 781 6.62 -2.68 -21.70
CA ALA A 781 7.70 -3.56 -21.27
C ALA A 781 7.18 -4.96 -20.89
N THR A 782 6.06 -5.02 -20.17
CA THR A 782 5.36 -6.27 -19.84
C THR A 782 4.85 -7.00 -21.08
N ALA A 783 4.31 -6.26 -22.05
CA ALA A 783 3.86 -6.82 -23.33
C ALA A 783 5.03 -7.40 -24.14
N ALA A 784 6.17 -6.71 -24.21
CA ALA A 784 7.39 -7.21 -24.87
C ALA A 784 7.88 -8.50 -24.23
N ASN A 785 7.89 -8.54 -22.89
CA ASN A 785 8.25 -9.72 -22.12
C ASN A 785 7.36 -10.92 -22.44
N ASN A 786 6.03 -10.73 -22.44
CA ASN A 786 5.11 -11.79 -22.78
C ASN A 786 5.25 -12.25 -24.25
N LEU A 787 5.45 -11.33 -25.19
CA LEU A 787 5.62 -11.62 -26.61
C LEU A 787 6.84 -12.52 -26.87
N VAL A 788 8.03 -12.08 -26.44
CA VAL A 788 9.29 -12.80 -26.66
C VAL A 788 9.24 -14.17 -25.97
N ARG A 789 8.77 -14.21 -24.73
CA ARG A 789 8.63 -15.43 -23.95
C ARG A 789 7.75 -16.46 -24.64
N CYS A 790 6.55 -16.06 -25.08
CA CYS A 790 5.61 -16.96 -25.73
C CYS A 790 6.12 -17.45 -27.09
N TRP A 791 6.81 -16.62 -27.88
CA TRP A 791 7.31 -17.03 -29.19
C TRP A 791 8.49 -17.98 -29.12
N ILE A 792 9.46 -17.72 -28.23
CA ILE A 792 10.57 -18.66 -28.01
C ILE A 792 10.04 -19.97 -27.41
N GLY A 793 9.09 -19.88 -26.47
CA GLY A 793 8.45 -21.06 -25.89
C GLY A 793 7.63 -21.89 -26.90
N ALA A 794 6.96 -21.24 -27.85
CA ALA A 794 6.24 -21.89 -28.94
C ALA A 794 7.18 -22.67 -29.86
N GLY A 795 8.38 -22.13 -30.12
CA GLY A 795 9.43 -22.83 -30.85
C GLY A 795 9.93 -24.07 -30.10
N ALA A 796 10.16 -23.95 -28.79
CA ALA A 796 10.62 -25.07 -27.97
C ALA A 796 9.57 -26.18 -27.81
N SER A 797 8.28 -25.84 -27.68
CA SER A 797 7.21 -26.85 -27.64
C SER A 797 7.07 -27.61 -28.96
N ALA A 798 7.32 -26.96 -30.10
CA ALA A 798 7.34 -27.63 -31.40
C ALA A 798 8.57 -28.53 -31.57
N ALA A 799 9.72 -28.14 -31.02
CA ALA A 799 10.99 -28.84 -31.19
C ALA A 799 11.17 -30.03 -30.25
N ILE A 800 10.58 -30.02 -29.05
CA ILE A 800 10.96 -30.97 -27.98
C ILE A 800 10.69 -32.44 -28.33
N VAL A 801 9.52 -32.79 -28.89
CA VAL A 801 9.20 -34.19 -29.23
C VAL A 801 10.10 -34.73 -30.35
N PRO A 802 10.28 -34.01 -31.49
CA PRO A 802 11.29 -34.39 -32.48
C PRO A 802 12.69 -34.53 -31.88
N MET A 803 13.07 -33.62 -30.97
CA MET A 803 14.38 -33.62 -30.34
C MET A 803 14.57 -34.84 -29.44
N THR A 804 13.61 -35.16 -28.58
CA THR A 804 13.68 -36.35 -27.70
C THR A 804 13.71 -37.64 -28.51
N ASN A 805 13.04 -37.69 -29.65
CA ASN A 805 13.07 -38.86 -30.54
C ASN A 805 14.44 -39.01 -31.25
N ALA A 806 15.10 -37.90 -31.58
CA ALA A 806 16.37 -37.92 -32.32
C ALA A 806 17.60 -38.13 -31.41
N MET A 807 17.62 -37.57 -30.21
CA MET A 807 18.79 -37.60 -29.31
C MET A 807 18.53 -38.19 -27.93
N SER A 808 17.35 -38.79 -27.69
CA SER A 808 16.84 -39.23 -26.37
C SER A 808 16.51 -38.09 -25.40
N SER A 809 15.69 -38.40 -24.40
CA SER A 809 15.29 -37.44 -23.35
C SER A 809 16.48 -36.90 -22.57
N GLY A 810 17.48 -37.72 -22.23
CA GLY A 810 18.66 -37.30 -21.46
C GLY A 810 19.42 -36.16 -22.12
N TRP A 811 19.81 -36.32 -23.39
CA TRP A 811 20.53 -35.29 -24.13
C TRP A 811 19.65 -34.10 -24.52
N ALA A 812 18.37 -34.33 -24.85
CA ALA A 812 17.44 -33.26 -25.18
C ALA A 812 17.30 -32.24 -24.03
N TYR A 813 17.09 -32.71 -22.79
CA TYR A 813 16.99 -31.81 -21.63
C TYR A 813 18.36 -31.30 -21.15
N THR A 814 19.45 -32.04 -21.39
CA THR A 814 20.81 -31.52 -21.18
C THR A 814 21.10 -30.33 -22.10
N LEU A 815 20.71 -30.40 -23.37
CA LEU A 815 20.83 -29.29 -24.32
C LEU A 815 20.04 -28.06 -23.85
N LEU A 816 18.80 -28.24 -23.39
CA LEU A 816 18.00 -27.16 -22.81
C LEU A 816 18.64 -26.56 -21.56
N ALA A 817 19.27 -27.38 -20.71
CA ALA A 817 20.01 -26.91 -19.55
C ALA A 817 21.24 -26.07 -19.94
N LEU A 818 21.98 -26.47 -20.97
CA LEU A 818 23.13 -25.72 -21.49
C LEU A 818 22.70 -24.39 -22.11
N LEU A 819 21.60 -24.38 -22.87
CA LEU A 819 20.98 -23.15 -23.39
C LEU A 819 20.58 -22.21 -22.25
N ASN A 820 19.95 -22.73 -21.20
CA ASN A 820 19.63 -21.94 -20.01
C ASN A 820 20.90 -21.40 -19.32
N LEU A 821 21.93 -22.22 -19.09
CA LEU A 821 23.20 -21.77 -18.47
C LEU A 821 23.94 -20.73 -19.32
N SER A 822 23.79 -20.77 -20.64
CA SER A 822 24.36 -19.77 -21.54
C SER A 822 23.81 -18.36 -21.31
N MET A 823 22.66 -18.24 -20.62
CA MET A 823 22.11 -16.95 -20.21
C MET A 823 22.84 -16.36 -19.00
N ALA A 824 23.54 -17.16 -18.19
CA ALA A 824 24.22 -16.67 -16.99
C ALA A 824 25.31 -15.63 -17.31
N PRO A 825 26.21 -15.83 -18.30
CA PRO A 825 27.14 -14.78 -18.75
C PRO A 825 26.45 -13.51 -19.23
N LEU A 826 25.30 -13.63 -19.89
CA LEU A 826 24.53 -12.47 -20.36
C LEU A 826 23.93 -11.66 -19.19
N LEU A 827 23.52 -12.33 -18.10
CA LEU A 827 23.13 -11.64 -16.88
C LEU A 827 24.33 -10.91 -16.24
N TRP A 828 25.53 -11.47 -16.28
CA TRP A 828 26.74 -10.76 -15.81
C TRP A 828 27.04 -9.53 -16.67
N VAL A 829 26.80 -9.59 -17.98
CA VAL A 829 26.89 -8.43 -18.87
C VAL A 829 25.92 -7.34 -18.41
N ILE A 830 24.66 -7.69 -18.13
CA ILE A 830 23.65 -6.74 -17.60
C ILE A 830 24.08 -6.16 -16.25
N MET A 831 24.60 -6.99 -15.34
CA MET A 831 25.07 -6.52 -14.02
C MET A 831 26.20 -5.49 -14.14
N ARG A 832 27.07 -5.63 -15.14
CA ARG A 832 28.25 -4.78 -15.32
C ARG A 832 27.98 -3.53 -16.16
N TRP A 833 27.25 -3.66 -17.28
CA TRP A 833 27.06 -2.60 -18.26
C TRP A 833 25.63 -2.06 -18.32
N GLY A 834 24.64 -2.75 -17.76
CA GLY A 834 23.24 -2.31 -17.68
C GLY A 834 23.07 -0.91 -17.09
N PRO A 835 23.67 -0.58 -15.92
CA PRO A 835 23.58 0.77 -15.35
C PRO A 835 24.05 1.87 -16.31
N LYS A 836 25.09 1.59 -17.08
CA LYS A 836 25.64 2.52 -18.08
C LYS A 836 24.66 2.70 -19.25
N TRP A 837 24.13 1.60 -19.80
CA TRP A 837 23.17 1.66 -20.91
C TRP A 837 21.87 2.36 -20.52
N ARG A 838 21.38 2.13 -19.29
CA ARG A 838 20.22 2.82 -18.74
C ARG A 838 20.47 4.32 -18.60
N ALA A 839 21.63 4.73 -18.07
CA ALA A 839 21.99 6.14 -17.96
C ALA A 839 22.10 6.84 -19.33
N GLU A 840 22.72 6.20 -20.32
CA GLU A 840 22.80 6.69 -21.70
C GLU A 840 21.41 6.89 -22.32
N ARG A 841 20.49 5.95 -22.09
CA ARG A 841 19.11 6.02 -22.59
C ARG A 841 18.34 7.19 -21.97
N ILE A 842 18.37 7.34 -20.64
CA ILE A 842 17.70 8.44 -19.94
C ILE A 842 18.26 9.80 -20.40
N ALA A 843 19.57 9.90 -20.60
CA ALA A 843 20.19 11.12 -21.14
C ALA A 843 19.73 11.42 -22.57
N ALA A 844 19.66 10.41 -23.44
CA ALA A 844 19.18 10.57 -24.81
C ALA A 844 17.69 10.96 -24.89
N GLU A 845 16.85 10.42 -24.01
CA GLU A 845 15.43 10.80 -23.90
C GLU A 845 15.27 12.26 -23.46
N LYS A 846 15.97 12.68 -22.40
CA LYS A 846 15.98 14.08 -21.95
C LYS A 846 16.43 15.05 -23.04
N ALA A 847 17.49 14.71 -23.79
CA ALA A 847 17.97 15.53 -24.91
C ALA A 847 16.92 15.66 -26.03
N ARG A 848 16.20 14.57 -26.34
CA ARG A 848 15.17 14.54 -27.39
C ARG A 848 13.91 15.32 -27.01
N ASP A 849 13.52 15.29 -25.74
CA ASP A 849 12.40 16.08 -25.23
C ASP A 849 12.75 17.57 -25.16
N SER A 850 13.99 17.91 -24.81
CA SER A 850 14.50 19.28 -24.85
C SER A 850 14.48 19.85 -26.27
N GLY A 851 14.92 19.07 -27.27
CA GLY A 851 14.90 19.49 -28.68
C GLY A 851 13.49 19.64 -29.28
N ARG A 852 12.51 18.86 -28.81
CA ARG A 852 11.11 19.03 -29.22
C ARG A 852 10.47 20.29 -28.65
N GLN A 853 10.86 20.68 -27.44
CA GLN A 853 10.40 21.94 -26.84
C GLN A 853 11.02 23.16 -27.51
N SER A 854 12.26 23.07 -28.02
CA SER A 854 12.87 24.16 -28.80
C SER A 854 12.31 24.31 -30.22
N ASP A 855 11.84 23.23 -30.84
CA ASP A 855 11.22 23.26 -32.18
C ASP A 855 9.72 23.64 -32.16
N SER A 856 9.11 23.73 -30.98
CA SER A 856 7.71 24.11 -30.78
C SER A 856 7.52 25.49 -30.13
N ALA A 857 8.61 26.18 -29.86
CA ALA A 857 8.68 27.61 -29.53
C ALA A 857 9.18 28.38 -30.76
#